data_AF-A0A929BQW4-F1
#
_entry.id   AF-A0A929BQW4-F1
#
_cell.length_a   1.000
_cell.length_b   1.000
_cell.length_c   1.000
_cell.angle_alpha   90.00
_cell.angle_beta   90.00
_cell.angle_gamma   90.00
#
_symmetry.space_group_name_H-M   'P 1'
#
loop_
_entity.id
_entity.type
_entity.pdbx_description
1 polymer ?
#
loop_
_entity_poly.entity_id
_entity_poly.type
_entity_poly.pdbx_seq_one_letter_code
_entity_poly.pdbx_strand_id
1 'polypeptide(L)'
;GQRPATEAVVALSVESVIAGGQPIQVGYDARFVREGGRWLYAGVAWNELASTHFLLKYDGNNHDAAWAQRTLDLAEEVYAQVTADLGVTSLLPQEIKVYDDGELFRTSASLSLPDWTTGWTESGASIKIQLLDDSERTLQRAIAHELTHQVLFAQGLSSPLAGGIDGGLAWLHEGVANFEAGRVIPLGAHWAAGQYSPLVQAAVRHQDEFPLYSMPPWEDVPDDQVGLFYAQSWSVVSFIVEQHGLPGLRRFIAQSIVSQAGTETRPIDDTAANLHAALGVDPESFLAEWQEYARVAGVPDDLVSLARRFPPERALAHVAILSSPEFSGREAGAPGADLTAAYIAEQFASLGLLPLGGPLTGTAWLGSSSSGVITNLQFPGGPLTRTETGGLDYLQQFPISYTHLISVPTLTLLDADGTGLHEFTYRQDFLESAGEGITEGELVWVHAEDLEGMHFGGAVVLERDVGDPVARAVQLQDHGAGGLIVATDKESRNFQVGHVRPITGSEITIPVFEITGTAFEMLLERLGMEYRDLSFAPPAFPLGVQMQQTLVRSPVTATPTANVLGLLPGSDPDLADEVLIVGAHYDHVGQSPDGLYFPGANQNASGVGVLLETVRVWQSAGYRPARSVLFAAWGAEELDSAGVAHYLAHPAVPLTQTVGVIALDSVGNGRGYRLLFYGTREDLPLVHRVEAGTAELNRRAQRRISTGEGWQTLFSSTGIPTVKFIWDEAERDFYMPTDTADHIDPDRLAFSGEILTLISSWLARQ
;
A
#
# COMPACT_ATOMS: atom_id res chain seq x y z
N GLY A 1 -22.44 55.18 21.89
CA GLY A 1 -22.62 55.46 20.45
C GLY A 1 -21.99 54.39 19.59
N GLN A 2 -22.29 53.11 19.84
CA GLN A 2 -22.03 52.05 18.86
C GLN A 2 -23.25 51.98 17.93
N ARG A 3 -23.02 51.67 16.64
CA ARG A 3 -24.12 51.38 15.71
C ARG A 3 -24.85 50.12 16.20
N PRO A 4 -26.18 50.02 16.03
CA PRO A 4 -26.87 48.77 16.31
C PRO A 4 -26.26 47.65 15.45
N ALA A 5 -26.12 46.45 16.02
CA ALA A 5 -25.66 45.29 15.28
C ALA A 5 -26.55 45.06 14.04
N THR A 6 -25.91 44.91 12.89
CA THR A 6 -26.54 44.61 11.59
C THR A 6 -26.71 43.11 11.35
N GLU A 7 -26.06 42.31 12.20
CA GLU A 7 -26.01 40.85 12.12
C GLU A 7 -26.00 40.27 13.54
N ALA A 8 -26.54 39.07 13.71
CA ALA A 8 -26.48 38.28 14.93
C ALA A 8 -26.42 36.78 14.58
N VAL A 9 -25.71 36.00 15.38
CA VAL A 9 -25.71 34.53 15.35
C VAL A 9 -26.47 34.03 16.57
N VAL A 10 -27.35 33.03 16.38
CA VAL A 10 -28.21 32.48 17.43
C VAL A 10 -28.30 30.97 17.25
N ALA A 11 -27.88 30.20 18.27
CA ALA A 11 -28.11 28.75 18.31
C ALA A 11 -29.63 28.45 18.29
N LEU A 12 -30.08 27.69 17.30
CA LEU A 12 -31.44 27.18 17.17
C LEU A 12 -31.47 25.67 17.35
N SER A 13 -32.57 25.17 17.91
CA SER A 13 -32.98 23.77 17.84
C SER A 13 -34.32 23.74 17.13
N VAL A 14 -34.43 22.96 16.05
CA VAL A 14 -35.62 22.88 15.20
C VAL A 14 -36.13 21.45 15.18
N GLU A 15 -37.43 21.29 15.39
CA GLU A 15 -38.11 20.01 15.22
C GLU A 15 -38.45 19.82 13.73
N SER A 16 -37.71 18.91 13.07
CA SER A 16 -37.94 18.53 11.68
C SER A 16 -38.74 17.22 11.61
N VAL A 17 -39.56 17.06 10.56
CA VAL A 17 -40.38 15.86 10.36
C VAL A 17 -40.18 15.36 8.94
N ILE A 18 -39.41 14.27 8.81
CA ILE A 18 -39.34 13.48 7.57
C ILE A 18 -40.73 12.89 7.30
N ALA A 19 -41.15 12.83 6.04
CA ALA A 19 -42.51 12.44 5.66
C ALA A 19 -42.85 11.01 6.12
N GLY A 20 -43.63 10.87 7.20
CA GLY A 20 -44.00 9.59 7.82
C GLY A 20 -43.08 9.13 8.97
N GLY A 21 -42.01 9.87 9.26
CA GLY A 21 -41.07 9.60 10.35
C GLY A 21 -41.53 10.11 11.73
N GLN A 22 -40.73 9.84 12.76
CA GLN A 22 -40.83 10.54 14.04
C GLN A 22 -40.18 11.94 13.94
N PRO A 23 -40.57 12.92 14.78
CA PRO A 23 -39.90 14.21 14.80
C PRO A 23 -38.45 14.09 15.28
N ILE A 24 -37.53 14.78 14.60
CA ILE A 24 -36.09 14.81 14.88
C ILE A 24 -35.71 16.23 15.30
N GLN A 25 -34.84 16.37 16.31
CA GLN A 25 -34.31 17.68 16.71
C GLN A 25 -32.98 17.94 16.00
N VAL A 26 -32.91 19.03 15.24
CA VAL A 26 -31.71 19.48 14.53
C VAL A 26 -31.21 20.78 15.15
N GLY A 27 -29.97 20.78 15.65
CA GLY A 27 -29.33 21.95 16.25
C GLY A 27 -28.35 22.62 15.28
N TYR A 28 -28.40 23.94 15.15
CA TYR A 28 -27.42 24.71 14.35
C TYR A 28 -27.36 26.18 14.77
N ASP A 29 -26.21 26.82 14.56
CA ASP A 29 -26.08 28.27 14.68
C ASP A 29 -26.72 28.95 13.46
N ALA A 30 -27.69 29.83 13.70
CA ALA A 30 -28.42 30.54 12.67
C ALA A 30 -27.98 32.00 12.56
N ARG A 31 -27.74 32.45 11.32
CA ARG A 31 -27.44 33.83 10.97
C ARG A 31 -28.73 34.63 10.85
N PHE A 32 -28.77 35.80 11.47
CA PHE A 32 -29.85 36.78 11.31
C PHE A 32 -29.28 38.13 10.86
N VAL A 33 -29.81 38.69 9.78
CA VAL A 33 -29.44 40.02 9.27
C VAL A 33 -30.52 41.04 9.57
N ARG A 34 -30.14 42.31 9.74
CA ARG A 34 -31.04 43.37 10.18
C ARG A 34 -31.46 44.31 9.05
N GLU A 35 -32.60 44.04 8.44
CA GLU A 35 -33.19 44.87 7.38
C GLU A 35 -34.48 45.56 7.82
N GLY A 36 -34.69 46.82 7.42
CA GLY A 36 -35.90 47.58 7.76
C GLY A 36 -36.18 47.71 9.26
N GLY A 37 -35.18 47.48 10.11
CA GLY A 37 -35.30 47.45 11.58
C GLY A 37 -35.72 46.10 12.17
N ARG A 38 -36.06 45.10 11.33
CA ARG A 38 -36.40 43.72 11.72
C ARG A 38 -35.18 42.81 11.59
N TRP A 39 -35.19 41.70 12.33
CA TRP A 39 -34.27 40.59 12.09
C TRP A 39 -34.90 39.63 11.08
N LEU A 40 -34.15 39.27 10.04
CA LEU A 40 -34.51 38.28 9.04
C LEU A 40 -33.57 37.09 9.17
N TYR A 41 -34.11 35.88 9.14
CA TYR A 41 -33.31 34.65 9.08
C TYR A 41 -32.54 34.61 7.75
N ALA A 42 -31.24 34.36 7.84
CA ALA A 42 -30.30 34.40 6.71
C ALA A 42 -29.62 33.04 6.47
N GLY A 43 -30.15 31.96 7.03
CA GLY A 43 -29.58 30.60 6.94
C GLY A 43 -28.74 30.20 8.15
N VAL A 44 -28.01 29.09 8.00
CA VAL A 44 -26.95 28.66 8.91
C VAL A 44 -25.83 29.71 8.92
N ALA A 45 -25.22 29.92 10.09
CA ALA A 45 -24.08 30.80 10.29
C ALA A 45 -22.78 30.12 9.84
N TRP A 46 -22.55 30.17 8.54
CA TRP A 46 -21.33 29.63 7.92
C TRP A 46 -20.12 30.54 8.14
N ASN A 47 -18.95 29.93 8.37
CA ASN A 47 -17.70 30.53 7.94
C ASN A 47 -17.57 30.41 6.42
N GLU A 48 -16.95 31.40 5.78
CA GLU A 48 -16.82 31.48 4.32
C GLU A 48 -15.34 31.64 3.93
N LEU A 49 -14.87 30.84 2.97
CA LEU A 49 -13.55 30.98 2.34
C LEU A 49 -13.73 30.88 0.81
N ALA A 50 -13.01 31.69 0.04
CA ALA A 50 -13.22 31.81 -1.40
C ALA A 50 -11.90 31.69 -2.19
N SER A 51 -12.00 31.03 -3.34
CA SER A 51 -10.91 30.82 -4.30
C SER A 51 -11.24 31.43 -5.66
N THR A 52 -10.66 30.92 -6.75
CA THR A 52 -10.99 31.36 -8.12
C THR A 52 -12.35 30.83 -8.53
N HIS A 53 -12.62 29.54 -8.27
CA HIS A 53 -13.81 28.84 -8.75
C HIS A 53 -14.88 28.60 -7.69
N PHE A 54 -14.55 28.67 -6.40
CA PHE A 54 -15.44 28.26 -5.31
C PHE A 54 -15.62 29.30 -4.20
N LEU A 55 -16.81 29.24 -3.60
CA LEU A 55 -17.10 29.75 -2.25
C LEU A 55 -17.39 28.53 -1.35
N LEU A 56 -16.46 28.21 -0.47
CA LEU A 56 -16.60 27.15 0.54
C LEU A 56 -17.30 27.70 1.79
N LYS A 57 -18.27 26.94 2.29
CA LYS A 57 -19.05 27.21 3.51
C LYS A 57 -18.96 26.03 4.46
N TYR A 58 -18.56 26.30 5.70
CA TYR A 58 -18.23 25.28 6.70
C TYR A 58 -18.53 25.75 8.13
N ASP A 59 -18.68 24.80 9.06
CA ASP A 59 -18.86 25.11 10.48
C ASP A 59 -17.50 25.44 11.14
N GLY A 60 -17.37 26.70 11.57
CA GLY A 60 -16.17 27.21 12.24
C GLY A 60 -15.96 26.70 13.67
N ASN A 61 -16.93 25.99 14.25
CA ASN A 61 -16.80 25.36 15.56
C ASN A 61 -16.05 24.02 15.49
N ASN A 62 -16.19 23.30 14.38
CA ASN A 62 -15.58 21.98 14.16
C ASN A 62 -14.30 22.08 13.34
N HIS A 63 -14.26 22.97 12.33
CA HIS A 63 -13.15 23.09 11.38
C HIS A 63 -12.46 24.45 11.44
N ASP A 64 -11.12 24.43 11.38
CA ASP A 64 -10.32 25.65 11.38
C ASP A 64 -10.06 26.20 9.97
N ALA A 65 -9.38 27.35 9.90
CA ALA A 65 -9.03 27.98 8.61
C ALA A 65 -8.00 27.17 7.79
N ALA A 66 -7.22 26.29 8.42
CA ALA A 66 -6.24 25.46 7.72
C ALA A 66 -6.92 24.25 7.05
N TRP A 67 -7.89 23.62 7.72
CA TRP A 67 -8.80 22.64 7.11
C TRP A 67 -9.54 23.27 5.93
N ALA A 68 -10.14 24.46 6.13
CA ALA A 68 -10.90 25.12 5.07
C ALA A 68 -10.04 25.47 3.84
N GLN A 69 -8.78 25.89 4.04
CA GLN A 69 -7.86 26.11 2.93
C GLN A 69 -7.54 24.80 2.19
N ARG A 70 -7.23 23.70 2.88
CA ARG A 70 -6.97 22.40 2.22
C ARG A 70 -8.18 21.88 1.45
N THR A 71 -9.38 21.95 2.02
CA THR A 71 -10.64 21.60 1.33
C THR A 71 -10.85 22.43 0.06
N LEU A 72 -10.49 23.70 0.09
CA LEU A 72 -10.62 24.62 -1.03
C LEU A 72 -9.56 24.39 -2.11
N ASP A 73 -8.33 24.06 -1.72
CA ASP A 73 -7.24 23.67 -2.62
C ASP A 73 -7.60 22.36 -3.36
N LEU A 74 -8.11 21.36 -2.62
CA LEU A 74 -8.64 20.11 -3.20
C LEU A 74 -9.78 20.37 -4.19
N ALA A 75 -10.67 21.33 -3.91
CA ALA A 75 -11.76 21.67 -4.83
C ALA A 75 -11.24 22.29 -6.14
N GLU A 76 -10.21 23.13 -6.08
CA GLU A 76 -9.55 23.71 -7.26
C GLU A 76 -8.81 22.66 -8.10
N GLU A 77 -8.14 21.69 -7.47
CA GLU A 77 -7.54 20.55 -8.17
C GLU A 77 -8.59 19.69 -8.89
N VAL A 78 -9.68 19.34 -8.19
CA VAL A 78 -10.83 18.61 -8.75
C VAL A 78 -11.46 19.39 -9.91
N TYR A 79 -11.60 20.71 -9.79
CA TYR A 79 -12.11 21.54 -10.87
C TYR A 79 -11.23 21.50 -12.12
N ALA A 80 -9.91 21.63 -11.94
CA ALA A 80 -8.96 21.55 -13.05
C ALA A 80 -9.07 20.19 -13.77
N GLN A 81 -9.16 19.09 -13.04
CA GLN A 81 -9.31 17.74 -13.58
C GLN A 81 -10.64 17.56 -14.35
N VAL A 82 -11.78 17.75 -13.67
CA VAL A 82 -13.11 17.48 -14.24
C VAL A 82 -13.40 18.38 -15.45
N THR A 83 -12.97 19.65 -15.41
CA THR A 83 -13.17 20.54 -16.56
C THR A 83 -12.25 20.22 -17.74
N ALA A 84 -11.02 19.75 -17.49
CA ALA A 84 -10.14 19.23 -18.54
C ALA A 84 -10.67 17.94 -19.17
N ASP A 85 -11.16 17.00 -18.35
CA ASP A 85 -11.65 15.68 -18.78
C ASP A 85 -12.98 15.76 -19.54
N LEU A 86 -13.85 16.71 -19.20
CA LEU A 86 -15.08 17.00 -19.94
C LEU A 86 -14.91 18.06 -21.06
N GLY A 87 -13.80 18.80 -21.08
CA GLY A 87 -13.49 19.79 -22.12
C GLY A 87 -14.27 21.11 -21.98
N VAL A 88 -14.55 21.53 -20.75
CA VAL A 88 -15.32 22.74 -20.39
C VAL A 88 -14.37 23.82 -19.85
N THR A 89 -14.71 25.11 -20.00
CA THR A 89 -13.76 26.21 -19.70
C THR A 89 -14.21 27.25 -18.66
N SER A 90 -15.44 27.17 -18.12
CA SER A 90 -15.91 28.10 -17.06
C SER A 90 -17.25 27.67 -16.45
N LEU A 91 -17.34 27.60 -15.12
CA LEU A 91 -18.58 27.38 -14.35
C LEU A 91 -18.76 28.39 -13.20
N LEU A 92 -18.24 29.61 -13.39
CA LEU A 92 -17.92 30.53 -12.29
C LEU A 92 -19.09 31.33 -11.68
N PRO A 93 -19.12 31.52 -10.35
CA PRO A 93 -18.52 30.72 -9.27
C PRO A 93 -19.51 29.66 -8.71
N GLN A 94 -18.98 28.56 -8.18
CA GLN A 94 -19.77 27.52 -7.51
C GLN A 94 -19.76 27.69 -5.97
N GLU A 95 -20.84 27.32 -5.30
CA GLU A 95 -20.92 27.33 -3.83
C GLU A 95 -20.87 25.89 -3.31
N ILE A 96 -19.90 25.58 -2.43
CA ILE A 96 -19.77 24.29 -1.74
C ILE A 96 -20.17 24.51 -0.27
N LYS A 97 -21.07 23.67 0.25
CA LYS A 97 -21.44 23.63 1.67
C LYS A 97 -21.09 22.27 2.28
N VAL A 98 -20.27 22.27 3.32
CA VAL A 98 -19.91 21.05 4.07
C VAL A 98 -20.67 21.02 5.40
N TYR A 99 -21.25 19.87 5.71
CA TYR A 99 -22.12 19.64 6.86
C TYR A 99 -21.57 18.50 7.72
N ASP A 100 -21.27 18.77 8.99
CA ASP A 100 -20.89 17.72 9.95
C ASP A 100 -22.10 16.94 10.49
N ASP A 101 -23.29 17.54 10.42
CA ASP A 101 -24.55 16.94 10.87
C ASP A 101 -25.40 16.49 9.67
N GLY A 102 -25.71 15.19 9.62
CA GLY A 102 -26.46 14.56 8.54
C GLY A 102 -27.93 14.98 8.46
N GLU A 103 -28.56 15.35 9.58
CA GLU A 103 -29.96 15.82 9.61
C GLU A 103 -30.05 17.27 9.12
N LEU A 104 -29.04 18.09 9.43
CA LEU A 104 -28.89 19.43 8.88
C LEU A 104 -28.61 19.39 7.37
N PHE A 105 -27.75 18.46 6.92
CA PHE A 105 -27.56 18.18 5.49
C PHE A 105 -28.89 17.82 4.81
N ARG A 106 -29.63 16.81 5.31
CA ARG A 106 -30.93 16.38 4.75
C ARG A 106 -31.97 17.50 4.74
N THR A 107 -32.09 18.24 5.84
CA THR A 107 -33.00 19.39 5.95
C THR A 107 -32.64 20.50 4.95
N SER A 108 -31.37 20.62 4.57
CA SER A 108 -30.93 21.60 3.56
C SER A 108 -31.02 21.12 2.11
N ALA A 109 -30.95 19.80 1.87
CA ALA A 109 -30.98 19.16 0.56
C ALA A 109 -32.41 18.69 0.21
N SER A 110 -32.79 17.49 0.64
CA SER A 110 -34.18 17.05 0.71
C SER A 110 -34.35 16.05 1.86
N LEU A 111 -35.44 16.20 2.62
CA LEU A 111 -35.80 15.31 3.73
C LEU A 111 -36.20 13.90 3.27
N SER A 112 -36.36 13.66 1.97
CA SER A 112 -36.64 12.33 1.41
C SER A 112 -35.42 11.66 0.76
N LEU A 113 -34.21 12.21 0.92
CA LEU A 113 -32.99 11.53 0.47
C LEU A 113 -32.74 10.27 1.30
N PRO A 114 -32.37 9.13 0.68
CA PRO A 114 -31.97 7.92 1.38
C PRO A 114 -30.79 8.13 2.34
N ASP A 115 -30.76 7.39 3.45
CA ASP A 115 -29.79 7.57 4.55
C ASP A 115 -28.32 7.41 4.14
N TRP A 116 -28.04 6.70 3.04
CA TRP A 116 -26.69 6.53 2.48
C TRP A 116 -26.22 7.72 1.64
N THR A 117 -27.12 8.62 1.21
CA THR A 117 -26.77 9.77 0.38
C THR A 117 -26.02 10.81 1.20
N THR A 118 -24.80 11.16 0.79
CA THR A 118 -23.88 12.09 1.49
C THR A 118 -23.39 13.25 0.62
N GLY A 119 -23.79 13.28 -0.65
CA GLY A 119 -23.59 14.39 -1.57
C GLY A 119 -24.94 14.75 -2.18
N TRP A 120 -25.14 16.01 -2.55
CA TRP A 120 -26.30 16.43 -3.34
C TRP A 120 -26.04 17.73 -4.09
N THR A 121 -26.51 17.80 -5.32
CA THR A 121 -26.55 19.03 -6.12
C THR A 121 -27.59 18.95 -7.24
N GLU A 122 -28.04 20.12 -7.70
CA GLU A 122 -29.00 20.28 -8.80
C GLU A 122 -28.66 21.55 -9.60
N SER A 123 -29.14 21.64 -10.84
CA SER A 123 -28.95 22.81 -11.72
C SER A 123 -29.30 24.14 -11.02
N GLY A 124 -28.27 24.94 -10.70
CA GLY A 124 -28.42 26.25 -10.05
C GLY A 124 -28.50 26.21 -8.52
N ALA A 125 -28.35 25.05 -7.90
CA ALA A 125 -28.16 24.89 -6.46
C ALA A 125 -26.67 24.87 -6.07
N SER A 126 -26.38 25.02 -4.78
CA SER A 126 -25.03 24.78 -4.24
C SER A 126 -24.71 23.28 -4.21
N ILE A 127 -23.44 22.91 -4.38
CA ILE A 127 -22.91 21.60 -3.99
C ILE A 127 -23.05 21.47 -2.46
N LYS A 128 -23.61 20.36 -1.98
CA LYS A 128 -23.77 20.05 -0.55
C LYS A 128 -23.12 18.71 -0.26
N ILE A 129 -22.31 18.64 0.78
CA ILE A 129 -21.57 17.44 1.18
C ILE A 129 -21.77 17.22 2.68
N GLN A 130 -22.22 16.03 3.06
CA GLN A 130 -22.15 15.53 4.43
C GLN A 130 -20.76 14.94 4.67
N LEU A 131 -20.07 15.43 5.70
CA LEU A 131 -18.81 14.87 6.14
C LEU A 131 -19.07 13.58 6.93
N LEU A 132 -18.55 12.44 6.45
CA LEU A 132 -18.62 11.15 7.15
C LEU A 132 -17.39 10.87 8.01
N ASP A 133 -16.24 11.36 7.55
CA ASP A 133 -14.93 11.29 8.19
C ASP A 133 -14.10 12.49 7.74
N ASP A 134 -13.05 12.83 8.49
CA ASP A 134 -12.10 13.89 8.14
C ASP A 134 -11.13 13.47 7.01
N SER A 135 -11.47 12.45 6.19
CA SER A 135 -10.61 12.00 5.11
C SER A 135 -10.68 12.97 3.93
N GLU A 136 -9.55 13.63 3.66
CA GLU A 136 -9.36 14.46 2.46
C GLU A 136 -9.73 13.70 1.17
N ARG A 137 -9.50 12.38 1.10
CA ARG A 137 -9.92 11.53 -0.03
C ARG A 137 -11.44 11.33 -0.13
N THR A 138 -12.15 11.18 1.00
CA THR A 138 -13.62 11.10 1.00
C THR A 138 -14.22 12.41 0.51
N LEU A 139 -13.69 13.54 0.99
CA LEU A 139 -14.13 14.87 0.64
C LEU A 139 -13.83 15.22 -0.83
N GLN A 140 -12.61 14.97 -1.30
CA GLN A 140 -12.21 15.18 -2.71
C GLN A 140 -13.09 14.38 -3.69
N ARG A 141 -13.39 13.11 -3.36
CA ARG A 141 -14.30 12.25 -4.15
C ARG A 141 -15.73 12.82 -4.19
N ALA A 142 -16.25 13.29 -3.04
CA ALA A 142 -17.57 13.88 -2.97
C ALA A 142 -17.66 15.20 -3.77
N ILE A 143 -16.64 16.06 -3.68
CA ILE A 143 -16.55 17.29 -4.50
C ILE A 143 -16.53 16.93 -5.99
N ALA A 144 -15.75 15.93 -6.41
CA ALA A 144 -15.66 15.51 -7.80
C ALA A 144 -16.98 14.96 -8.36
N HIS A 145 -17.67 14.11 -7.59
CA HIS A 145 -18.98 13.58 -7.98
C HIS A 145 -20.00 14.71 -8.20
N GLU A 146 -20.19 15.58 -7.20
CA GLU A 146 -21.17 16.67 -7.27
C GLU A 146 -20.79 17.76 -8.28
N LEU A 147 -19.51 18.12 -8.38
CA LEU A 147 -19.06 19.08 -9.39
C LEU A 147 -19.31 18.56 -10.80
N THR A 148 -19.13 17.26 -11.05
CA THR A 148 -19.39 16.65 -12.34
C THR A 148 -20.84 16.80 -12.75
N HIS A 149 -21.80 16.60 -11.83
CA HIS A 149 -23.21 16.89 -12.08
C HIS A 149 -23.43 18.36 -12.48
N GLN A 150 -22.83 19.33 -11.77
CA GLN A 150 -22.88 20.75 -12.17
C GLN A 150 -22.30 21.01 -13.57
N VAL A 151 -21.19 20.36 -13.94
CA VAL A 151 -20.56 20.50 -15.26
C VAL A 151 -21.47 19.96 -16.37
N LEU A 152 -22.18 18.86 -16.11
CA LEU A 152 -23.14 18.27 -17.05
C LEU A 152 -24.41 19.13 -17.19
N PHE A 153 -24.98 19.60 -16.08
CA PHE A 153 -26.11 20.54 -16.09
C PHE A 153 -25.79 21.81 -16.88
N ALA A 154 -24.62 22.40 -16.68
CA ALA A 154 -24.20 23.62 -17.38
C ALA A 154 -23.97 23.42 -18.89
N GLN A 155 -23.66 22.20 -19.33
CA GLN A 155 -23.61 21.84 -20.76
C GLN A 155 -25.00 21.62 -21.37
N GLY A 156 -26.06 21.55 -20.55
CA GLY A 156 -27.44 21.32 -20.97
C GLY A 156 -27.87 19.86 -20.96
N LEU A 157 -27.09 18.95 -20.37
CA LEU A 157 -27.56 17.59 -20.08
C LEU A 157 -28.51 17.67 -18.89
N SER A 158 -29.79 17.35 -19.11
CA SER A 158 -30.78 17.38 -18.03
C SER A 158 -30.78 16.09 -17.22
N SER A 159 -30.83 16.23 -15.89
CA SER A 159 -31.22 15.18 -14.96
C SER A 159 -32.55 15.58 -14.30
N PRO A 160 -33.55 14.67 -14.25
CA PRO A 160 -34.87 14.97 -13.69
C PRO A 160 -34.89 14.69 -12.17
N LEU A 161 -34.81 15.75 -11.36
CA LEU A 161 -35.22 15.70 -9.95
C LEU A 161 -35.96 17.00 -9.57
N ALA A 162 -37.20 17.15 -10.07
CA ALA A 162 -38.16 18.15 -9.57
C ALA A 162 -39.59 17.91 -10.12
N GLY A 163 -40.13 16.69 -10.01
CA GLY A 163 -41.55 16.42 -10.29
C GLY A 163 -41.99 16.57 -11.75
N GLY A 164 -41.06 16.40 -12.69
CA GLY A 164 -41.32 16.31 -14.13
C GLY A 164 -40.98 14.92 -14.64
N ILE A 165 -41.99 14.22 -15.19
CA ILE A 165 -41.80 12.96 -15.92
C ILE A 165 -40.83 13.22 -17.08
N ASP A 166 -39.63 12.62 -17.06
CA ASP A 166 -38.84 12.15 -18.24
C ASP A 166 -37.41 11.72 -17.82
N GLY A 167 -37.27 10.46 -17.40
CA GLY A 167 -36.14 9.86 -16.66
C GLY A 167 -34.79 9.62 -17.37
N GLY A 168 -34.68 9.95 -18.65
CA GLY A 168 -33.89 9.16 -19.60
C GLY A 168 -32.39 8.98 -19.36
N LEU A 169 -31.68 10.02 -18.89
CA LEU A 169 -30.20 10.02 -18.85
C LEU A 169 -29.61 10.12 -17.43
N ALA A 170 -30.37 9.74 -16.41
CA ALA A 170 -29.88 9.66 -15.03
C ALA A 170 -28.65 8.74 -14.91
N TRP A 171 -28.65 7.61 -15.62
CA TRP A 171 -27.51 6.68 -15.67
C TRP A 171 -26.24 7.34 -16.25
N LEU A 172 -26.38 8.27 -17.22
CA LEU A 172 -25.23 8.95 -17.82
C LEU A 172 -24.64 10.00 -16.89
N HIS A 173 -25.49 10.75 -16.18
CA HIS A 173 -25.06 11.65 -15.10
C HIS A 173 -24.28 10.89 -14.04
N GLU A 174 -24.88 9.84 -13.48
CA GLU A 174 -24.26 9.03 -12.42
C GLU A 174 -23.01 8.28 -12.90
N GLY A 175 -23.02 7.74 -14.12
CA GLY A 175 -21.87 7.04 -14.68
C GLY A 175 -20.66 7.94 -14.85
N VAL A 176 -20.86 9.17 -15.34
CA VAL A 176 -19.78 10.16 -15.51
C VAL A 176 -19.35 10.73 -14.15
N ALA A 177 -20.28 11.05 -13.25
CA ALA A 177 -19.96 11.51 -11.90
C ALA A 177 -19.15 10.49 -11.09
N ASN A 178 -19.51 9.20 -11.14
CA ASN A 178 -18.74 8.13 -10.50
C ASN A 178 -17.40 7.83 -11.21
N PHE A 179 -17.30 8.07 -12.52
CA PHE A 179 -16.04 7.94 -13.28
C PHE A 179 -15.03 9.04 -12.90
N GLU A 180 -15.45 10.30 -12.91
CA GLU A 180 -14.63 11.46 -12.49
C GLU A 180 -14.27 11.37 -10.99
N ALA A 181 -15.22 11.01 -10.13
CA ALA A 181 -14.97 10.80 -8.70
C ALA A 181 -13.98 9.66 -8.43
N GLY A 182 -13.89 8.66 -9.31
CA GLY A 182 -12.78 7.71 -9.30
C GLY A 182 -11.46 8.39 -9.63
N ARG A 183 -11.37 9.12 -10.75
CA ARG A 183 -10.11 9.65 -11.30
C ARG A 183 -9.35 10.63 -10.43
N VAL A 184 -10.01 11.35 -9.51
CA VAL A 184 -9.36 12.34 -8.64
C VAL A 184 -8.51 11.74 -7.50
N ILE A 185 -8.48 10.41 -7.34
CA ILE A 185 -7.62 9.72 -6.36
C ILE A 185 -6.44 9.05 -7.11
N PRO A 186 -5.21 8.99 -6.57
CA PRO A 186 -4.14 8.16 -7.15
C PRO A 186 -4.55 6.68 -7.26
N LEU A 187 -4.35 6.05 -8.43
CA LEU A 187 -4.95 4.76 -8.81
C LEU A 187 -6.50 4.73 -8.75
N GLY A 188 -7.15 5.89 -8.74
CA GLY A 188 -8.54 6.05 -8.30
C GLY A 188 -9.61 5.59 -9.28
N ALA A 189 -9.32 5.59 -10.58
CA ALA A 189 -10.16 4.85 -11.55
C ALA A 189 -10.31 3.37 -11.14
N HIS A 190 -9.30 2.82 -10.45
CA HIS A 190 -9.30 1.47 -9.92
C HIS A 190 -10.00 1.36 -8.56
N TRP A 191 -10.24 2.46 -7.84
CA TRP A 191 -11.09 2.48 -6.64
C TRP A 191 -12.54 2.20 -7.00
N ALA A 192 -13.05 2.92 -8.01
CA ALA A 192 -14.38 2.70 -8.55
C ALA A 192 -14.51 1.28 -9.12
N ALA A 193 -13.52 0.82 -9.89
CA ALA A 193 -13.44 -0.58 -10.31
C ALA A 193 -13.47 -1.54 -9.10
N GLY A 194 -12.79 -1.18 -8.02
CA GLY A 194 -12.74 -1.87 -6.74
C GLY A 194 -14.10 -2.21 -6.15
N GLN A 195 -14.99 -1.22 -6.15
CA GLN A 195 -16.32 -1.33 -5.57
C GLN A 195 -17.36 -1.87 -6.57
N TYR A 196 -17.25 -1.49 -7.84
CA TYR A 196 -18.30 -1.68 -8.83
C TYR A 196 -18.13 -2.94 -9.68
N SER A 197 -16.91 -3.31 -10.06
CA SER A 197 -16.69 -4.47 -10.94
C SER A 197 -17.25 -5.78 -10.37
N PRO A 198 -17.14 -6.10 -9.06
CA PRO A 198 -17.78 -7.29 -8.50
C PRO A 198 -19.31 -7.31 -8.68
N LEU A 199 -19.97 -6.16 -8.54
CA LEU A 199 -21.42 -6.03 -8.66
C LEU A 199 -21.87 -6.23 -10.10
N VAL A 200 -21.25 -5.55 -11.06
CA VAL A 200 -21.60 -5.68 -12.49
C VAL A 200 -21.22 -7.07 -13.02
N GLN A 201 -20.05 -7.60 -12.62
CA GLN A 201 -19.63 -8.95 -13.00
C GLN A 201 -20.61 -10.01 -12.49
N ALA A 202 -21.13 -9.87 -11.27
CA ALA A 202 -22.16 -10.76 -10.74
C ALA A 202 -23.47 -10.63 -11.52
N ALA A 203 -23.95 -9.40 -11.74
CA ALA A 203 -25.19 -9.14 -12.48
C ALA A 203 -25.16 -9.73 -13.90
N VAL A 204 -24.11 -9.43 -14.69
CA VAL A 204 -23.94 -9.94 -16.07
C VAL A 204 -23.78 -11.47 -16.11
N ARG A 205 -23.15 -12.09 -15.10
CA ARG A 205 -23.06 -13.56 -14.99
C ARG A 205 -24.40 -14.21 -14.65
N HIS A 206 -25.31 -13.50 -14.01
CA HIS A 206 -26.64 -13.98 -13.63
C HIS A 206 -27.77 -13.54 -14.57
N GLN A 207 -27.49 -12.61 -15.50
CA GLN A 207 -28.48 -11.94 -16.36
C GLN A 207 -29.46 -11.06 -15.57
N ASP A 208 -28.97 -10.48 -14.47
CA ASP A 208 -29.70 -9.60 -13.54
C ASP A 208 -29.26 -8.12 -13.70
N GLU A 209 -28.53 -7.76 -14.75
CA GLU A 209 -28.18 -6.37 -15.05
C GLU A 209 -29.37 -5.53 -15.54
N PHE A 210 -29.31 -4.20 -15.38
CA PHE A 210 -30.32 -3.32 -15.95
C PHE A 210 -30.23 -3.34 -17.49
N PRO A 211 -31.35 -3.32 -18.24
CA PRO A 211 -31.29 -3.25 -19.70
C PRO A 211 -30.71 -1.91 -20.16
N LEU A 212 -29.52 -1.91 -20.76
CA LEU A 212 -28.76 -0.70 -21.09
C LEU A 212 -29.58 0.35 -21.89
N TYR A 213 -30.37 -0.10 -22.87
CA TYR A 213 -31.17 0.79 -23.74
C TYR A 213 -32.54 1.16 -23.19
N SER A 214 -32.80 0.81 -21.93
CA SER A 214 -33.98 1.25 -21.18
C SER A 214 -33.69 1.20 -19.68
N MET A 215 -32.55 1.76 -19.25
CA MET A 215 -32.24 1.87 -17.82
C MET A 215 -33.30 2.76 -17.16
N PRO A 216 -33.83 2.39 -15.98
CA PRO A 216 -34.86 3.17 -15.33
C PRO A 216 -34.33 4.55 -14.89
N PRO A 217 -35.19 5.57 -14.73
CA PRO A 217 -34.81 6.74 -13.95
C PRO A 217 -34.36 6.33 -12.55
N TRP A 218 -33.45 7.12 -12.00
CA TRP A 218 -33.04 7.04 -10.60
C TRP A 218 -34.22 6.87 -9.63
N GLU A 219 -35.30 7.63 -9.84
CA GLU A 219 -36.52 7.65 -9.01
C GLU A 219 -37.27 6.30 -8.97
N ASP A 220 -37.11 5.46 -10.02
CA ASP A 220 -37.74 4.15 -10.16
C ASP A 220 -36.79 2.99 -9.75
N VAL A 221 -35.53 3.28 -9.38
CA VAL A 221 -34.56 2.27 -8.91
C VAL A 221 -34.86 1.87 -7.46
N PRO A 222 -35.06 0.57 -7.15
CA PRO A 222 -35.20 0.11 -5.77
C PRO A 222 -33.97 0.41 -4.92
N ASP A 223 -34.16 0.78 -3.64
CA ASP A 223 -33.07 1.12 -2.70
C ASP A 223 -31.97 0.03 -2.62
N ASP A 224 -32.33 -1.24 -2.74
CA ASP A 224 -31.41 -2.38 -2.70
C ASP A 224 -30.67 -2.63 -4.03
N GLN A 225 -31.10 -1.99 -5.12
CA GLN A 225 -30.48 -2.06 -6.45
C GLN A 225 -29.71 -0.80 -6.86
N VAL A 226 -29.83 0.31 -6.10
CA VAL A 226 -29.05 1.55 -6.25
C VAL A 226 -27.55 1.28 -6.47
N GLY A 227 -26.96 0.39 -5.66
CA GLY A 227 -25.54 0.05 -5.76
C GLY A 227 -25.16 -0.59 -7.10
N LEU A 228 -26.05 -1.42 -7.67
CA LEU A 228 -25.87 -1.99 -9.01
C LEU A 228 -26.09 -0.93 -10.10
N PHE A 229 -27.06 -0.02 -9.94
CA PHE A 229 -27.32 1.04 -10.90
C PHE A 229 -26.09 1.95 -11.07
N TYR A 230 -25.49 2.41 -9.97
CA TYR A 230 -24.24 3.18 -10.01
C TYR A 230 -23.08 2.37 -10.60
N ALA A 231 -22.92 1.11 -10.17
CA ALA A 231 -21.85 0.24 -10.65
C ALA A 231 -21.91 0.00 -12.17
N GLN A 232 -23.11 -0.27 -12.68
CA GLN A 232 -23.35 -0.48 -14.11
C GLN A 232 -23.16 0.81 -14.90
N SER A 233 -23.70 1.93 -14.42
CA SER A 233 -23.54 3.25 -15.05
C SER A 233 -22.07 3.62 -15.20
N TRP A 234 -21.29 3.46 -14.12
CA TRP A 234 -19.84 3.63 -14.13
C TRP A 234 -19.14 2.69 -15.11
N SER A 235 -19.54 1.42 -15.16
CA SER A 235 -18.94 0.39 -16.02
C SER A 235 -19.11 0.72 -17.50
N VAL A 236 -20.30 1.17 -17.91
CA VAL A 236 -20.58 1.58 -19.30
C VAL A 236 -19.75 2.80 -19.70
N VAL A 237 -19.68 3.82 -18.83
CA VAL A 237 -18.86 5.03 -19.09
C VAL A 237 -17.37 4.67 -19.17
N SER A 238 -16.88 3.83 -18.26
CA SER A 238 -15.49 3.34 -18.26
C SER A 238 -15.17 2.56 -19.54
N PHE A 239 -16.09 1.73 -20.03
CA PHE A 239 -15.95 1.01 -21.29
C PHE A 239 -15.90 1.96 -22.50
N ILE A 240 -16.75 3.01 -22.55
CA ILE A 240 -16.70 4.04 -23.59
C ILE A 240 -15.33 4.73 -23.60
N VAL A 241 -14.76 5.03 -22.43
CA VAL A 241 -13.43 5.67 -22.33
C VAL A 241 -12.31 4.70 -22.71
N GLU A 242 -12.36 3.42 -22.32
CA GLU A 242 -11.36 2.42 -22.73
C GLU A 242 -11.33 2.22 -24.25
N GLN A 243 -12.50 2.18 -24.92
CA GLN A 243 -12.58 1.94 -26.36
C GLN A 243 -12.40 3.21 -27.23
N HIS A 244 -12.73 4.40 -26.71
CA HIS A 244 -12.82 5.62 -27.52
C HIS A 244 -12.16 6.87 -26.90
N GLY A 245 -11.58 6.73 -25.70
CA GLY A 245 -10.97 7.81 -24.93
C GLY A 245 -11.98 8.84 -24.39
N LEU A 246 -11.48 9.78 -23.59
CA LEU A 246 -12.25 10.97 -23.17
C LEU A 246 -12.87 11.74 -24.36
N PRO A 247 -12.20 11.89 -25.53
CA PRO A 247 -12.84 12.49 -26.70
C PRO A 247 -14.05 11.70 -27.22
N GLY A 248 -14.10 10.38 -27.01
CA GLY A 248 -15.26 9.53 -27.28
C GLY A 248 -16.42 9.84 -26.34
N LEU A 249 -16.15 9.86 -25.03
CA LEU A 249 -17.14 10.21 -24.01
C LEU A 249 -17.73 11.61 -24.25
N ARG A 250 -16.89 12.62 -24.56
CA ARG A 250 -17.36 13.98 -24.90
C ARG A 250 -18.28 14.01 -26.12
N ARG A 251 -17.99 13.23 -27.17
CA ARG A 251 -18.89 13.12 -28.34
C ARG A 251 -20.23 12.49 -27.95
N PHE A 252 -20.21 11.45 -27.10
CA PHE A 252 -21.43 10.79 -26.64
C PHE A 252 -22.30 11.72 -25.79
N ILE A 253 -21.72 12.43 -24.82
CA ILE A 253 -22.42 13.45 -24.01
C ILE A 253 -23.04 14.53 -24.92
N ALA A 254 -22.26 15.10 -25.86
CA ALA A 254 -22.74 16.13 -26.78
C ALA A 254 -23.89 15.64 -27.68
N GLN A 255 -23.81 14.41 -28.19
CA GLN A 255 -24.85 13.80 -29.00
C GLN A 255 -26.14 13.55 -28.18
N SER A 256 -26.01 13.08 -26.95
CA SER A 256 -27.14 12.89 -26.03
C SER A 256 -27.86 14.21 -25.71
N ILE A 257 -27.13 15.31 -25.50
CA ILE A 257 -27.71 16.66 -25.32
C ILE A 257 -28.49 17.10 -26.57
N VAL A 258 -27.94 16.87 -27.78
CA VAL A 258 -28.62 17.19 -29.04
C VAL A 258 -29.91 16.37 -29.21
N SER A 259 -29.88 15.09 -28.82
CA SER A 259 -31.06 14.21 -28.85
C SER A 259 -32.17 14.72 -27.92
N GLN A 260 -31.83 15.13 -26.69
CA GLN A 260 -32.80 15.71 -25.73
C GLN A 260 -33.47 16.99 -26.27
N ALA A 261 -32.75 17.81 -27.03
CA ALA A 261 -33.25 19.08 -27.58
C ALA A 261 -34.14 18.93 -28.84
N GLY A 262 -34.16 17.76 -29.49
CA GLY A 262 -34.77 17.56 -30.82
C GLY A 262 -36.28 17.35 -30.86
N THR A 263 -36.96 17.28 -29.70
CA THR A 263 -38.30 16.71 -29.57
C THR A 263 -39.30 17.67 -28.90
N GLU A 264 -40.26 18.21 -29.66
CA GLU A 264 -41.29 19.16 -29.15
C GLU A 264 -42.25 18.57 -28.08
N THR A 265 -42.17 17.28 -27.75
CA THR A 265 -43.15 16.61 -26.85
C THR A 265 -42.61 15.60 -25.82
N ARG A 266 -41.30 15.33 -25.74
CA ARG A 266 -40.60 14.52 -24.69
C ARG A 266 -39.14 14.26 -25.06
N PRO A 267 -38.14 14.49 -24.19
CA PRO A 267 -36.79 13.96 -24.38
C PRO A 267 -36.84 12.43 -24.39
N ILE A 268 -36.39 11.81 -25.47
CA ILE A 268 -36.27 10.35 -25.57
C ILE A 268 -34.83 9.99 -25.25
N ASP A 269 -34.62 9.11 -24.27
CA ASP A 269 -33.38 8.35 -24.21
C ASP A 269 -33.34 7.36 -25.38
N ASP A 270 -32.55 7.71 -26.38
CA ASP A 270 -32.17 6.83 -27.48
C ASP A 270 -30.67 6.53 -27.38
N THR A 271 -30.24 6.00 -26.24
CA THR A 271 -28.84 5.59 -25.99
C THR A 271 -28.29 4.74 -27.13
N ALA A 272 -29.10 3.87 -27.74
CA ALA A 272 -28.70 3.08 -28.91
C ALA A 272 -28.34 3.96 -30.13
N ALA A 273 -29.22 4.88 -30.55
CA ALA A 273 -28.90 5.78 -31.65
C ALA A 273 -27.79 6.78 -31.30
N ASN A 274 -27.70 7.22 -30.05
CA ASN A 274 -26.66 8.16 -29.58
C ASN A 274 -25.27 7.51 -29.59
N LEU A 275 -25.13 6.25 -29.17
CA LEU A 275 -23.88 5.49 -29.29
C LEU A 275 -23.49 5.34 -30.77
N HIS A 276 -24.44 4.95 -31.63
CA HIS A 276 -24.19 4.80 -33.05
C HIS A 276 -23.73 6.13 -33.70
N ALA A 277 -24.42 7.23 -33.42
CA ALA A 277 -24.13 8.55 -33.98
C ALA A 277 -22.81 9.16 -33.46
N ALA A 278 -22.48 8.97 -32.17
CA ALA A 278 -21.30 9.59 -31.55
C ALA A 278 -20.00 8.78 -31.73
N LEU A 279 -20.11 7.44 -31.74
CA LEU A 279 -18.97 6.52 -31.69
C LEU A 279 -18.83 5.67 -32.96
N GLY A 280 -19.88 5.58 -33.80
CA GLY A 280 -19.88 4.77 -35.01
C GLY A 280 -20.03 3.27 -34.77
N VAL A 281 -20.41 2.88 -33.55
CA VAL A 281 -20.59 1.48 -33.13
C VAL A 281 -21.97 0.96 -33.50
N ASP A 282 -22.09 -0.36 -33.70
CA ASP A 282 -23.38 -1.03 -33.76
C ASP A 282 -23.89 -1.31 -32.33
N PRO A 283 -25.16 -1.02 -31.97
CA PRO A 283 -25.65 -1.21 -30.61
C PRO A 283 -25.61 -2.66 -30.11
N GLU A 284 -26.00 -3.65 -30.92
CA GLU A 284 -25.96 -5.06 -30.48
C GLU A 284 -24.52 -5.50 -30.20
N SER A 285 -23.58 -5.05 -31.04
CA SER A 285 -22.14 -5.29 -30.86
C SER A 285 -21.60 -4.60 -29.59
N PHE A 286 -21.95 -3.32 -29.37
CA PHE A 286 -21.53 -2.57 -28.18
C PHE A 286 -22.02 -3.22 -26.89
N LEU A 287 -23.28 -3.68 -26.84
CA LEU A 287 -23.84 -4.35 -25.67
C LEU A 287 -23.07 -5.64 -25.35
N ALA A 288 -22.78 -6.46 -26.38
CA ALA A 288 -22.04 -7.71 -26.21
C ALA A 288 -20.58 -7.48 -25.77
N GLU A 289 -19.90 -6.49 -26.34
CA GLU A 289 -18.53 -6.13 -25.96
C GLU A 289 -18.44 -5.55 -24.53
N TRP A 290 -19.42 -4.71 -24.14
CA TRP A 290 -19.52 -4.21 -22.77
C TRP A 290 -19.83 -5.33 -21.76
N GLN A 291 -20.76 -6.24 -22.08
CA GLN A 291 -21.05 -7.40 -21.23
C GLN A 291 -19.81 -8.28 -21.05
N GLU A 292 -19.01 -8.51 -22.08
CA GLU A 292 -17.76 -9.26 -21.96
C GLU A 292 -16.72 -8.51 -21.11
N TYR A 293 -16.54 -7.21 -21.31
CA TYR A 293 -15.70 -6.34 -20.46
C TYR A 293 -16.12 -6.42 -18.98
N ALA A 294 -17.42 -6.35 -18.69
CA ALA A 294 -17.96 -6.49 -17.34
C ALA A 294 -17.77 -7.90 -16.77
N ARG A 295 -17.90 -8.96 -17.60
CA ARG A 295 -17.71 -10.36 -17.22
C ARG A 295 -16.30 -10.63 -16.68
N VAL A 296 -15.29 -9.94 -17.21
CA VAL A 296 -13.87 -10.03 -16.81
C VAL A 296 -13.42 -8.94 -15.82
N ALA A 297 -14.36 -8.19 -15.22
CA ALA A 297 -14.06 -7.06 -14.33
C ALA A 297 -13.10 -6.02 -14.98
N GLY A 298 -13.20 -5.83 -16.29
CA GLY A 298 -12.38 -4.91 -17.07
C GLY A 298 -10.93 -5.34 -17.29
N VAL A 299 -10.55 -6.58 -16.98
CA VAL A 299 -9.22 -7.14 -17.28
C VAL A 299 -9.09 -7.40 -18.80
N PRO A 300 -8.17 -6.74 -19.53
CA PRO A 300 -8.03 -6.96 -20.97
C PRO A 300 -7.42 -8.33 -21.32
N ASP A 301 -8.01 -9.03 -22.30
CA ASP A 301 -7.56 -10.34 -22.81
C ASP A 301 -6.09 -10.37 -23.26
N ASP A 302 -5.58 -9.25 -23.80
CA ASP A 302 -4.19 -9.12 -24.22
C ASP A 302 -3.23 -9.12 -23.03
N LEU A 303 -3.65 -8.58 -21.88
CA LEU A 303 -2.87 -8.61 -20.64
C LEU A 303 -2.93 -9.98 -19.96
N VAL A 304 -4.08 -10.67 -20.00
CA VAL A 304 -4.16 -12.10 -19.60
C VAL A 304 -3.22 -12.93 -20.47
N SER A 305 -3.24 -12.70 -21.78
CA SER A 305 -2.35 -13.35 -22.76
C SER A 305 -0.87 -12.97 -22.62
N LEU A 306 -0.55 -11.81 -22.02
CA LEU A 306 0.80 -11.40 -21.65
C LEU A 306 1.27 -12.13 -20.40
N ALA A 307 0.42 -12.17 -19.36
CA ALA A 307 0.69 -12.85 -18.10
C ALA A 307 1.00 -14.34 -18.28
N ARG A 308 0.22 -15.05 -19.10
CA ARG A 308 0.43 -16.48 -19.43
C ARG A 308 1.74 -16.79 -20.16
N ARG A 309 2.53 -15.78 -20.56
CA ARG A 309 3.87 -15.98 -21.15
C ARG A 309 4.98 -16.09 -20.11
N PHE A 310 4.69 -15.91 -18.83
CA PHE A 310 5.67 -15.98 -17.76
C PHE A 310 6.28 -17.40 -17.65
N PRO A 311 7.59 -17.58 -17.92
CA PRO A 311 8.24 -18.89 -17.88
C PRO A 311 8.97 -19.10 -16.53
N PRO A 312 8.48 -19.97 -15.64
CA PRO A 312 9.04 -20.14 -14.30
C PRO A 312 10.51 -20.59 -14.32
N GLU A 313 10.91 -21.38 -15.33
CA GLU A 313 12.28 -21.86 -15.51
C GLU A 313 13.32 -20.73 -15.52
N ARG A 314 12.94 -19.55 -16.03
CA ARG A 314 13.83 -18.39 -16.13
C ARG A 314 13.94 -17.62 -14.81
N ALA A 315 12.81 -17.43 -14.13
CA ALA A 315 12.81 -16.91 -12.77
C ALA A 315 13.63 -17.82 -11.85
N LEU A 316 13.44 -19.14 -11.93
CA LEU A 316 14.22 -20.13 -11.20
C LEU A 316 15.73 -20.08 -11.53
N ALA A 317 16.11 -19.83 -12.79
CA ALA A 317 17.52 -19.64 -13.15
C ALA A 317 18.14 -18.41 -12.47
N HIS A 318 17.40 -17.29 -12.34
CA HIS A 318 17.85 -16.15 -11.54
C HIS A 318 17.96 -16.54 -10.05
N VAL A 319 16.99 -17.26 -9.48
CA VAL A 319 17.06 -17.75 -8.08
C VAL A 319 18.29 -18.62 -7.84
N ALA A 320 18.55 -19.58 -8.73
CA ALA A 320 19.69 -20.50 -8.62
C ALA A 320 21.05 -19.80 -8.71
N ILE A 321 21.15 -18.69 -9.45
CA ILE A 321 22.35 -17.84 -9.46
C ILE A 321 22.48 -17.09 -8.13
N LEU A 322 21.43 -16.38 -7.71
CA LEU A 322 21.47 -15.50 -6.54
C LEU A 322 21.64 -16.26 -5.21
N SER A 323 21.13 -17.49 -5.13
CA SER A 323 21.28 -18.40 -3.97
C SER A 323 22.45 -19.38 -4.09
N SER A 324 23.36 -19.16 -5.05
CA SER A 324 24.57 -19.98 -5.17
C SER A 324 25.65 -19.59 -4.14
N PRO A 325 26.55 -20.52 -3.76
CA PRO A 325 27.66 -20.25 -2.84
C PRO A 325 28.52 -19.05 -3.24
N GLU A 326 28.65 -18.77 -4.53
CA GLU A 326 29.37 -17.64 -5.11
C GLU A 326 28.83 -16.27 -4.66
N PHE A 327 27.56 -16.18 -4.27
CA PHE A 327 26.90 -14.97 -3.76
C PHE A 327 26.88 -14.91 -2.22
N SER A 328 27.52 -15.86 -1.53
CA SER A 328 27.81 -15.85 -0.09
C SER A 328 26.62 -15.53 0.84
N GLY A 329 25.39 -15.89 0.44
CA GLY A 329 24.17 -15.65 1.23
C GLY A 329 23.75 -14.19 1.34
N ARG A 330 24.41 -13.29 0.59
CA ARG A 330 23.97 -11.90 0.32
C ARG A 330 23.76 -11.01 1.55
N GLU A 331 24.56 -11.18 2.61
CA GLU A 331 24.57 -10.27 3.77
C GLU A 331 24.80 -8.82 3.33
N ALA A 332 23.95 -7.91 3.82
CA ALA A 332 24.00 -6.50 3.46
C ALA A 332 25.36 -5.87 3.85
N GLY A 333 26.02 -5.21 2.89
CA GLY A 333 27.38 -4.65 3.06
C GLY A 333 28.51 -5.70 3.03
N ALA A 334 28.20 -6.99 2.85
CA ALA A 334 29.19 -8.01 2.53
C ALA A 334 29.34 -8.18 1.00
N PRO A 335 30.49 -8.69 0.50
CA PRO A 335 30.74 -8.84 -0.94
C PRO A 335 29.66 -9.61 -1.73
N GLY A 336 28.92 -10.50 -1.06
CA GLY A 336 27.79 -11.21 -1.68
C GLY A 336 26.62 -10.30 -2.05
N ALA A 337 26.29 -9.31 -1.22
CA ALA A 337 25.28 -8.29 -1.53
C ALA A 337 25.74 -7.39 -2.69
N ASP A 338 27.03 -7.04 -2.75
CA ASP A 338 27.58 -6.21 -3.83
C ASP A 338 27.55 -6.93 -5.19
N LEU A 339 27.91 -8.22 -5.20
CA LEU A 339 27.79 -9.09 -6.37
C LEU A 339 26.32 -9.22 -6.82
N THR A 340 25.40 -9.30 -5.86
CA THR A 340 23.95 -9.32 -6.13
C THR A 340 23.49 -8.02 -6.78
N ALA A 341 23.85 -6.88 -6.20
CA ALA A 341 23.47 -5.57 -6.71
C ALA A 341 24.02 -5.33 -8.13
N ALA A 342 25.28 -5.71 -8.37
CA ALA A 342 25.91 -5.64 -9.69
C ALA A 342 25.22 -6.55 -10.72
N TYR A 343 24.86 -7.78 -10.33
CA TYR A 343 24.12 -8.70 -11.20
C TYR A 343 22.74 -8.15 -11.59
N ILE A 344 21.97 -7.64 -10.63
CA ILE A 344 20.65 -7.05 -10.89
C ILE A 344 20.78 -5.82 -11.79
N ALA A 345 21.78 -4.96 -11.56
CA ALA A 345 22.07 -3.80 -12.42
C ALA A 345 22.41 -4.21 -13.86
N GLU A 346 23.21 -5.27 -14.04
CA GLU A 346 23.49 -5.84 -15.38
C GLU A 346 22.20 -6.37 -16.04
N GLN A 347 21.34 -7.08 -15.29
CA GLN A 347 20.06 -7.53 -15.84
C GLN A 347 19.17 -6.35 -16.24
N PHE A 348 19.01 -5.34 -15.39
CA PHE A 348 18.25 -4.12 -15.70
C PHE A 348 18.78 -3.40 -16.96
N ALA A 349 20.10 -3.28 -17.10
CA ALA A 349 20.74 -2.73 -18.30
C ALA A 349 20.47 -3.57 -19.55
N SER A 350 20.57 -4.90 -19.45
CA SER A 350 20.28 -5.81 -20.56
C SER A 350 18.82 -5.78 -21.03
N LEU A 351 17.92 -5.41 -20.11
CA LEU A 351 16.47 -5.26 -20.33
C LEU A 351 16.06 -3.84 -20.75
N GLY A 352 17.03 -2.91 -20.85
CA GLY A 352 16.81 -1.55 -21.34
C GLY A 352 16.04 -0.64 -20.37
N LEU A 353 16.09 -0.91 -19.07
CA LEU A 353 15.61 0.03 -18.05
C LEU A 353 16.55 1.24 -17.96
N LEU A 354 16.04 2.37 -17.46
CA LEU A 354 16.84 3.57 -17.20
C LEU A 354 17.38 3.55 -15.76
N PRO A 355 18.67 3.85 -15.53
CA PRO A 355 19.24 3.90 -14.19
C PRO A 355 18.73 5.12 -13.40
N LEU A 356 18.28 4.88 -12.16
CA LEU A 356 17.82 5.93 -11.22
C LEU A 356 18.52 5.91 -9.85
N GLY A 357 19.59 5.13 -9.68
CA GLY A 357 20.24 4.95 -8.39
C GLY A 357 20.91 6.21 -7.83
N GLY A 358 21.84 6.78 -8.60
CA GLY A 358 22.61 7.94 -8.17
C GLY A 358 23.66 8.35 -9.20
N PRO A 359 24.40 9.45 -8.96
CA PRO A 359 25.41 9.92 -9.90
C PRO A 359 26.56 8.92 -10.08
N LEU A 360 27.07 8.77 -11.32
CA LEU A 360 28.23 7.95 -11.65
C LEU A 360 29.47 8.39 -10.84
N THR A 361 29.76 7.68 -9.76
CA THR A 361 30.96 7.92 -8.95
C THR A 361 32.15 7.23 -9.61
N GLY A 362 33.23 7.98 -9.87
CA GLY A 362 34.42 7.50 -10.61
C GLY A 362 35.29 6.46 -9.89
N THR A 363 34.78 5.83 -8.84
CA THR A 363 35.44 4.77 -8.07
C THR A 363 34.99 3.41 -8.58
N ALA A 364 35.85 2.75 -9.35
CA ALA A 364 35.57 1.43 -9.91
C ALA A 364 35.37 0.39 -8.79
N TRP A 365 34.10 0.02 -8.56
CA TRP A 365 33.74 -1.19 -7.85
C TRP A 365 34.24 -2.41 -8.62
N LEU A 366 34.69 -3.44 -7.91
CA LEU A 366 35.28 -4.66 -8.49
C LEU A 366 34.21 -5.53 -9.17
N GLY A 367 33.79 -5.12 -10.37
CA GLY A 367 32.81 -5.83 -11.18
C GLY A 367 32.18 -4.98 -12.29
N SER A 368 32.02 -3.67 -12.09
CA SER A 368 31.40 -2.78 -13.08
C SER A 368 32.36 -2.41 -14.21
N SER A 369 32.66 -3.36 -15.10
CA SER A 369 32.97 -3.00 -16.47
C SER A 369 31.74 -2.32 -17.06
N SER A 370 31.78 -0.99 -17.10
CA SER A 370 30.81 -0.15 -17.80
C SER A 370 30.89 -0.41 -19.30
N SER A 371 30.27 -1.52 -19.73
CA SER A 371 30.01 -1.81 -21.12
C SER A 371 29.10 -0.70 -21.64
N GLY A 372 29.68 0.24 -22.39
CA GLY A 372 28.99 1.40 -22.91
C GLY A 372 27.87 1.02 -23.89
N VAL A 373 26.69 0.74 -23.36
CA VAL A 373 25.46 0.57 -24.14
C VAL A 373 24.90 1.96 -24.41
N ILE A 374 25.45 2.60 -25.45
CA ILE A 374 24.82 3.78 -26.06
C ILE A 374 23.65 3.26 -26.92
N THR A 375 22.49 3.06 -26.31
CA THR A 375 21.23 2.83 -27.02
C THR A 375 20.74 4.13 -27.66
N ASN A 376 21.28 4.43 -28.84
CA ASN A 376 20.72 5.45 -29.74
C ASN A 376 19.34 4.99 -30.26
N LEU A 377 18.30 5.23 -29.47
CA LEU A 377 16.90 5.14 -29.89
C LEU A 377 16.31 6.54 -29.94
N GLN A 378 16.17 7.09 -31.15
CA GLN A 378 15.47 8.35 -31.38
C GLN A 378 13.97 8.10 -31.48
N PHE A 379 13.21 8.57 -30.50
CA PHE A 379 11.76 8.76 -30.59
C PHE A 379 11.43 10.25 -30.83
N PRO A 380 10.48 10.58 -31.72
CA PRO A 380 10.14 11.97 -32.03
C PRO A 380 9.02 12.53 -31.13
N GLY A 381 9.36 13.48 -30.26
CA GLY A 381 8.42 14.24 -29.41
C GLY A 381 8.53 13.89 -27.93
N GLY A 382 8.80 14.89 -27.07
CA GLY A 382 8.84 14.74 -25.60
C GLY A 382 7.52 15.17 -24.93
N PRO A 383 7.46 15.41 -23.60
CA PRO A 383 8.55 15.44 -22.59
C PRO A 383 9.05 14.03 -22.22
N LEU A 384 9.92 13.78 -21.23
CA LEU A 384 10.69 14.63 -20.30
C LEU A 384 11.84 15.40 -20.98
N THR A 385 12.30 16.51 -20.36
CA THR A 385 13.54 17.18 -20.77
C THR A 385 14.77 16.45 -20.27
N ARG A 386 15.36 15.69 -21.20
CA ARG A 386 16.76 15.24 -21.28
C ARG A 386 17.79 16.17 -20.59
N THR A 387 17.94 16.06 -19.28
CA THR A 387 19.26 16.18 -18.63
C THR A 387 20.03 14.90 -18.91
N GLU A 388 21.33 15.03 -19.11
CA GLU A 388 22.20 13.99 -19.64
C GLU A 388 22.23 12.74 -18.72
N THR A 389 21.68 11.60 -19.18
CA THR A 389 21.90 10.28 -18.54
C THR A 389 23.34 9.79 -18.65
N GLY A 390 24.25 10.58 -19.24
CA GLY A 390 25.70 10.44 -19.12
C GLY A 390 26.20 10.80 -17.72
N GLY A 391 25.64 10.15 -16.70
CA GLY A 391 25.82 10.58 -15.31
C GLY A 391 25.10 9.78 -14.24
N LEU A 392 24.26 8.77 -14.54
CA LEU A 392 23.56 7.97 -13.50
C LEU A 392 23.90 6.47 -13.55
N ASP A 393 23.99 5.85 -12.37
CA ASP A 393 24.11 4.41 -12.13
C ASP A 393 22.78 3.83 -11.62
N TYR A 394 22.59 2.51 -11.69
CA TYR A 394 21.45 1.82 -11.07
C TYR A 394 21.54 1.78 -9.54
N LEU A 395 22.74 1.95 -8.97
CA LEU A 395 23.00 1.81 -7.54
C LEU A 395 22.71 3.11 -6.77
N GLN A 396 21.64 3.12 -5.97
CA GLN A 396 21.41 4.14 -4.94
C GLN A 396 22.19 3.75 -3.69
N GLN A 397 23.42 4.24 -3.56
CA GLN A 397 24.31 3.87 -2.45
C GLN A 397 23.95 4.60 -1.15
N PHE A 398 23.94 3.87 -0.05
CA PHE A 398 23.73 4.41 1.30
C PHE A 398 24.56 3.66 2.35
N PRO A 399 24.94 4.31 3.47
CA PRO A 399 25.62 3.66 4.57
C PRO A 399 24.64 2.86 5.44
N ILE A 400 25.04 1.66 5.84
CA ILE A 400 24.46 0.89 6.93
C ILE A 400 25.47 0.76 8.07
N SER A 401 24.98 0.63 9.30
CA SER A 401 25.80 0.49 10.51
C SER A 401 25.34 -0.73 11.28
N TYR A 402 26.16 -1.78 11.32
CA TYR A 402 25.81 -3.03 12.00
C TYR A 402 27.03 -3.69 12.63
N THR A 403 26.77 -4.74 13.40
CA THR A 403 27.79 -5.64 13.95
C THR A 403 27.41 -7.11 13.73
N HIS A 404 28.40 -7.91 13.33
CA HIS A 404 28.31 -9.36 13.14
C HIS A 404 29.07 -10.10 14.25
N LEU A 405 28.73 -11.38 14.45
CA LEU A 405 29.50 -12.26 15.33
C LEU A 405 30.86 -12.57 14.73
N ILE A 406 31.95 -12.44 15.50
CA ILE A 406 33.31 -12.77 15.03
C ILE A 406 33.76 -14.19 15.43
N SER A 407 33.02 -14.84 16.32
CA SER A 407 33.28 -16.20 16.78
C SER A 407 31.97 -16.87 17.17
N VAL A 408 31.95 -18.21 17.18
CA VAL A 408 30.83 -18.98 17.73
C VAL A 408 30.64 -18.58 19.20
N PRO A 409 29.44 -18.16 19.62
CA PRO A 409 29.15 -17.87 21.02
C PRO A 409 29.36 -19.10 21.91
N THR A 410 29.75 -18.91 23.17
CA THR A 410 29.86 -20.01 24.15
C THR A 410 29.06 -19.71 25.41
N LEU A 411 28.49 -20.76 25.99
CA LEU A 411 27.73 -20.75 27.23
C LEU A 411 28.14 -21.99 28.05
N THR A 412 28.64 -21.79 29.27
CA THR A 412 29.18 -22.87 30.10
C THR A 412 28.78 -22.71 31.56
N LEU A 413 28.11 -23.74 32.10
CA LEU A 413 27.80 -23.88 33.51
C LEU A 413 29.04 -24.38 34.27
N LEU A 414 29.40 -23.66 35.33
CA LEU A 414 30.55 -23.95 36.19
C LEU A 414 30.11 -24.16 37.64
N ASP A 415 30.83 -25.00 38.39
CA ASP A 415 30.69 -25.11 39.84
C ASP A 415 31.25 -23.85 40.53
N ALA A 416 30.97 -23.67 41.82
CA ALA A 416 31.43 -22.53 42.61
C ALA A 416 32.97 -22.41 42.72
N ASP A 417 33.72 -23.45 42.35
CA ASP A 417 35.19 -23.44 42.27
C ASP A 417 35.75 -23.22 40.84
N GLY A 418 34.88 -23.00 39.85
CA GLY A 418 35.22 -22.83 38.44
C GLY A 418 35.30 -24.13 37.63
N THR A 419 35.01 -25.29 38.22
CA THR A 419 35.00 -26.57 37.49
C THR A 419 33.84 -26.64 36.49
N GLY A 420 34.14 -26.94 35.22
CA GLY A 420 33.11 -27.09 34.18
C GLY A 420 32.12 -28.22 34.46
N LEU A 421 30.84 -27.88 34.65
CA LEU A 421 29.74 -28.83 34.87
C LEU A 421 29.02 -29.20 33.57
N HIS A 422 28.84 -28.22 32.67
CA HIS A 422 28.22 -28.42 31.37
C HIS A 422 28.58 -27.32 30.36
N GLU A 423 28.82 -27.71 29.11
CA GLU A 423 28.97 -26.81 27.96
C GLU A 423 27.71 -26.95 27.10
N PHE A 424 26.98 -25.86 26.88
CA PHE A 424 25.76 -25.85 26.09
C PHE A 424 26.09 -25.76 24.60
N THR A 425 25.28 -26.39 23.76
CA THR A 425 25.51 -26.47 22.32
C THR A 425 24.87 -25.29 21.59
N TYR A 426 25.69 -24.47 20.93
CA TYR A 426 25.21 -23.33 20.15
C TYR A 426 24.22 -23.77 19.05
N ARG A 427 23.13 -23.01 18.88
CA ARG A 427 21.99 -23.27 17.99
C ARG A 427 21.23 -24.58 18.24
N GLN A 428 21.52 -25.30 19.33
CA GLN A 428 20.72 -26.46 19.74
C GLN A 428 20.12 -26.26 21.13
N ASP A 429 20.93 -25.79 22.07
CA ASP A 429 20.55 -25.54 23.46
C ASP A 429 20.32 -24.03 23.71
N PHE A 430 21.10 -23.17 23.05
CA PHE A 430 21.05 -21.71 23.19
C PHE A 430 21.30 -20.96 21.87
N LEU A 431 20.84 -19.70 21.79
CA LEU A 431 21.08 -18.76 20.70
C LEU A 431 21.30 -17.34 21.27
N GLU A 432 22.05 -16.49 20.58
CA GLU A 432 22.16 -15.07 20.94
C GLU A 432 20.91 -14.27 20.57
N SER A 433 20.53 -13.33 21.44
CA SER A 433 19.37 -12.45 21.23
C SER A 433 19.80 -10.99 21.15
N ALA A 434 20.73 -10.55 22.01
CA ALA A 434 21.23 -9.18 22.03
C ALA A 434 22.64 -9.05 22.67
N GLY A 435 23.20 -7.83 22.58
CA GLY A 435 24.40 -7.44 23.31
C GLY A 435 25.69 -8.09 22.83
N GLU A 436 26.73 -7.91 23.65
CA GLU A 436 28.09 -8.42 23.47
C GLU A 436 28.79 -8.54 24.84
N GLY A 437 29.92 -9.24 24.89
CA GLY A 437 30.79 -9.28 26.07
C GLY A 437 31.32 -10.67 26.40
N ILE A 438 32.21 -10.71 27.39
CA ILE A 438 32.71 -11.92 28.03
C ILE A 438 32.46 -11.75 29.53
N THR A 439 31.74 -12.68 30.14
CA THR A 439 31.38 -12.62 31.55
C THR A 439 31.55 -13.98 32.21
N GLU A 440 31.87 -13.97 33.50
CA GLU A 440 31.85 -15.12 34.39
C GLU A 440 31.35 -14.61 35.74
N GLY A 441 30.21 -15.14 36.20
CA GLY A 441 29.57 -14.66 37.42
C GLY A 441 28.54 -15.64 37.97
N GLU A 442 28.06 -15.37 39.18
CA GLU A 442 27.07 -16.21 39.84
C GLU A 442 25.76 -16.24 39.05
N LEU A 443 25.18 -17.43 38.86
CA LEU A 443 23.89 -17.57 38.21
C LEU A 443 22.77 -17.25 39.20
N VAL A 444 21.97 -16.23 38.90
CA VAL A 444 20.88 -15.76 39.77
C VAL A 444 19.56 -15.87 39.03
N TRP A 445 18.63 -16.64 39.59
CA TRP A 445 17.24 -16.67 39.11
C TRP A 445 16.54 -15.37 39.52
N VAL A 446 15.87 -14.71 38.57
CA VAL A 446 15.08 -13.49 38.82
C VAL A 446 13.67 -13.64 38.26
N HIS A 447 12.68 -13.26 39.07
CA HIS A 447 11.26 -13.14 38.66
C HIS A 447 10.65 -11.78 39.03
N ALA A 448 11.50 -10.84 39.48
CA ALA A 448 11.08 -9.52 39.92
C ALA A 448 10.79 -8.59 38.73
N GLU A 449 9.56 -8.10 38.58
CA GLU A 449 9.23 -7.06 37.59
C GLU A 449 9.99 -5.76 37.89
N ASP A 450 9.98 -5.34 39.17
CA ASP A 450 10.70 -4.18 39.68
C ASP A 450 12.06 -4.56 40.26
N LEU A 451 13.10 -3.80 39.88
CA LEU A 451 14.49 -3.99 40.28
C LEU A 451 14.99 -2.94 41.30
N GLU A 452 14.12 -2.04 41.78
CA GLU A 452 14.53 -0.97 42.71
C GLU A 452 15.28 -1.52 43.94
N GLY A 453 16.53 -1.05 44.11
CA GLY A 453 17.41 -1.45 45.21
C GLY A 453 18.13 -2.80 45.02
N MET A 454 17.96 -3.48 43.89
CA MET A 454 18.74 -4.67 43.53
C MET A 454 20.10 -4.28 42.92
N HIS A 455 21.14 -5.06 43.23
CA HIS A 455 22.46 -4.90 42.63
C HIS A 455 23.08 -6.27 42.36
N PHE A 456 23.39 -6.57 41.09
CA PHE A 456 23.78 -7.91 40.66
C PHE A 456 25.31 -8.15 40.66
N GLY A 457 26.12 -7.08 40.67
CA GLY A 457 27.57 -7.17 40.92
C GLY A 457 28.38 -8.04 39.95
N GLY A 458 27.92 -8.19 38.70
CA GLY A 458 28.52 -9.07 37.68
C GLY A 458 27.83 -10.43 37.54
N ALA A 459 26.79 -10.74 38.33
CA ALA A 459 26.03 -11.97 38.22
C ALA A 459 25.37 -12.14 36.84
N VAL A 460 25.26 -13.38 36.38
CA VAL A 460 24.49 -13.77 35.18
C VAL A 460 23.05 -14.03 35.61
N VAL A 461 22.12 -13.26 35.07
CA VAL A 461 20.70 -13.33 35.43
C VAL A 461 20.00 -14.35 34.55
N LEU A 462 19.20 -15.23 35.16
CA LEU A 462 18.35 -16.22 34.51
C LEU A 462 16.89 -15.85 34.77
N GLU A 463 16.14 -15.57 33.71
CA GLU A 463 14.69 -15.31 33.75
C GLU A 463 13.96 -16.27 32.79
N ARG A 464 12.63 -16.29 32.84
CA ARG A 464 11.78 -17.01 31.87
C ARG A 464 10.69 -16.06 31.37
N ASP A 465 10.20 -16.30 30.16
CA ASP A 465 9.02 -15.62 29.59
C ASP A 465 9.18 -14.09 29.45
N VAL A 466 10.41 -13.61 29.27
CA VAL A 466 10.74 -12.19 29.06
C VAL A 466 10.25 -11.74 27.68
N GLY A 467 9.25 -10.86 27.66
CA GLY A 467 8.63 -10.37 26.41
C GLY A 467 9.52 -9.47 25.55
N ASP A 468 10.44 -8.71 26.18
CA ASP A 468 11.44 -7.88 25.49
C ASP A 468 12.82 -8.08 26.16
N PRO A 469 13.62 -9.05 25.67
CA PRO A 469 14.97 -9.30 26.19
C PRO A 469 15.93 -8.12 26.04
N VAL A 470 15.71 -7.24 25.05
CA VAL A 470 16.56 -6.07 24.77
C VAL A 470 16.34 -5.02 25.85
N ALA A 471 15.09 -4.59 26.06
CA ALA A 471 14.75 -3.64 27.12
C ALA A 471 15.08 -4.20 28.51
N ARG A 472 14.90 -5.51 28.74
CA ARG A 472 15.26 -6.14 30.01
C ARG A 472 16.76 -6.16 30.26
N ALA A 473 17.58 -6.43 29.24
CA ALA A 473 19.04 -6.38 29.37
C ALA A 473 19.56 -4.97 29.71
N VAL A 474 18.96 -3.91 29.16
CA VAL A 474 19.28 -2.52 29.53
C VAL A 474 19.02 -2.27 31.03
N GLN A 475 17.85 -2.69 31.54
CA GLN A 475 17.55 -2.56 32.97
C GLN A 475 18.54 -3.35 33.84
N LEU A 476 18.91 -4.57 33.44
CA LEU A 476 19.79 -5.42 34.23
C LEU A 476 21.24 -4.92 34.25
N GLN A 477 21.79 -4.41 33.14
CA GLN A 477 23.14 -3.82 33.15
C GLN A 477 23.21 -2.55 34.02
N ASP A 478 22.15 -1.73 34.08
CA ASP A 478 22.08 -0.55 34.95
C ASP A 478 22.11 -0.93 36.44
N HIS A 479 21.58 -2.11 36.79
CA HIS A 479 21.67 -2.71 38.13
C HIS A 479 22.95 -3.57 38.31
N GLY A 480 23.87 -3.52 37.35
CA GLY A 480 25.19 -4.15 37.41
C GLY A 480 25.19 -5.66 37.16
N ALA A 481 24.25 -6.21 36.39
CA ALA A 481 24.34 -7.58 35.92
C ALA A 481 25.51 -7.75 34.95
N GLY A 482 26.09 -8.95 34.89
CA GLY A 482 27.17 -9.31 33.97
C GLY A 482 26.68 -9.99 32.68
N GLY A 483 25.41 -10.40 32.61
CA GLY A 483 24.82 -11.16 31.50
C GLY A 483 23.36 -11.53 31.75
N LEU A 484 22.63 -11.85 30.69
CA LEU A 484 21.23 -12.31 30.75
C LEU A 484 21.08 -13.63 29.97
N ILE A 485 20.32 -14.55 30.56
CA ILE A 485 19.83 -15.78 29.95
C ILE A 485 18.31 -15.81 30.10
N VAL A 486 17.60 -15.92 28.97
CA VAL A 486 16.14 -16.06 28.94
C VAL A 486 15.78 -17.51 28.61
N ALA A 487 15.13 -18.19 29.54
CA ALA A 487 14.51 -19.48 29.29
C ALA A 487 13.20 -19.30 28.49
N THR A 488 13.03 -20.11 27.45
CA THR A 488 11.91 -20.01 26.50
C THR A 488 11.25 -21.37 26.29
N ASP A 489 10.01 -21.36 25.78
CA ASP A 489 9.32 -22.58 25.30
C ASP A 489 9.80 -23.02 23.90
N LYS A 490 10.85 -22.40 23.34
CA LYS A 490 11.40 -22.75 22.03
C LYS A 490 12.13 -24.09 22.10
N GLU A 491 11.98 -24.91 21.06
CA GLU A 491 12.67 -26.20 20.92
C GLU A 491 13.99 -26.02 20.15
N SER A 492 14.88 -27.03 20.19
CA SER A 492 16.17 -27.01 19.48
C SER A 492 16.04 -26.64 17.98
N ARG A 493 15.00 -27.14 17.31
CA ARG A 493 14.70 -26.79 15.90
C ARG A 493 14.41 -25.30 15.67
N ASN A 494 14.03 -24.53 16.69
CA ASN A 494 13.83 -23.09 16.56
C ASN A 494 15.16 -22.32 16.62
N PHE A 495 16.21 -22.88 17.22
CA PHE A 495 17.54 -22.26 17.29
C PHE A 495 18.45 -22.66 16.13
N GLN A 496 18.29 -23.88 15.61
CA GLN A 496 18.95 -24.34 14.38
C GLN A 496 18.63 -23.45 13.17
N VAL A 497 17.46 -22.79 13.21
CA VAL A 497 16.89 -21.92 12.17
C VAL A 497 16.76 -20.46 12.64
N GLY A 498 17.03 -20.22 13.93
CA GLY A 498 16.96 -18.90 14.55
C GLY A 498 18.09 -18.02 14.03
N HIS A 499 17.80 -16.73 13.86
CA HIS A 499 18.57 -15.89 12.94
C HIS A 499 19.73 -15.21 13.67
N VAL A 500 20.90 -15.17 13.05
CA VAL A 500 21.95 -14.24 13.46
C VAL A 500 21.54 -12.86 12.95
N ARG A 501 20.72 -12.14 13.71
CA ARG A 501 20.36 -10.76 13.34
C ARG A 501 21.60 -9.88 13.47
N PRO A 502 22.00 -9.13 12.43
CA PRO A 502 23.00 -8.10 12.60
C PRO A 502 22.36 -6.96 13.37
N ILE A 503 23.00 -6.52 14.46
CA ILE A 503 22.43 -5.53 15.37
C ILE A 503 22.95 -4.14 15.02
N THR A 504 22.06 -3.15 14.92
CA THR A 504 22.39 -1.73 14.84
C THR A 504 22.89 -1.20 16.18
N GLY A 505 24.10 -1.62 16.59
CA GLY A 505 24.88 -1.10 17.72
C GLY A 505 24.15 -1.01 19.06
N SER A 506 24.23 -2.07 19.87
CA SER A 506 23.53 -2.10 21.15
C SER A 506 24.16 -1.20 22.23
N GLU A 507 23.32 -0.43 22.93
CA GLU A 507 23.66 0.15 24.24
C GLU A 507 23.88 -0.93 25.32
N ILE A 508 23.53 -2.19 25.02
CA ILE A 508 23.72 -3.37 25.85
C ILE A 508 25.17 -3.85 25.73
N THR A 509 25.89 -3.81 26.85
CA THR A 509 27.30 -4.20 26.99
C THR A 509 27.50 -5.55 27.70
N ILE A 510 26.41 -6.31 27.83
CA ILE A 510 26.36 -7.65 28.44
C ILE A 510 25.85 -8.69 27.44
N PRO A 511 26.32 -9.95 27.49
CA PRO A 511 25.83 -11.02 26.63
C PRO A 511 24.37 -11.40 26.98
N VAL A 512 23.49 -11.43 25.97
CA VAL A 512 22.08 -11.84 26.11
C VAL A 512 21.81 -13.08 25.27
N PHE A 513 21.53 -14.20 25.94
CA PHE A 513 21.20 -15.48 25.28
C PHE A 513 19.77 -15.92 25.60
N GLU A 514 19.16 -16.63 24.65
CA GLU A 514 17.97 -17.44 24.88
C GLU A 514 18.37 -18.91 24.99
N ILE A 515 17.75 -19.66 25.91
CA ILE A 515 17.88 -21.12 26.03
C ILE A 515 16.56 -21.82 25.74
N THR A 516 16.64 -23.03 25.19
CA THR A 516 15.46 -23.86 24.93
C THR A 516 14.83 -24.35 26.23
N GLY A 517 13.56 -24.75 26.18
CA GLY A 517 12.88 -25.36 27.33
C GLY A 517 13.62 -26.59 27.85
N THR A 518 14.12 -27.43 26.94
CA THR A 518 14.93 -28.61 27.26
C THR A 518 16.28 -28.26 27.90
N ALA A 519 16.96 -27.20 27.42
CA ALA A 519 18.21 -26.74 28.01
C ALA A 519 18.01 -26.15 29.41
N PHE A 520 16.89 -25.46 29.64
CA PHE A 520 16.50 -24.98 30.96
C PHE A 520 16.15 -26.13 31.92
N GLU A 521 15.37 -27.11 31.49
CA GLU A 521 15.06 -28.31 32.28
C GLU A 521 16.35 -29.07 32.67
N MET A 522 17.25 -29.30 31.71
CA MET A 522 18.57 -29.90 31.97
C MET A 522 19.42 -29.08 32.95
N LEU A 523 19.38 -27.74 32.87
CA LEU A 523 20.07 -26.87 33.81
C LEU A 523 19.55 -27.11 35.24
N LEU A 524 18.22 -27.13 35.43
CA LEU A 524 17.61 -27.38 36.74
C LEU A 524 17.88 -28.79 37.27
N GLU A 525 17.81 -29.81 36.41
CA GLU A 525 18.17 -31.19 36.78
C GLU A 525 19.61 -31.30 37.30
N ARG A 526 20.56 -30.59 36.69
CA ARG A 526 21.97 -30.54 37.13
C ARG A 526 22.15 -29.85 38.48
N LEU A 527 21.27 -28.91 38.83
CA LEU A 527 21.22 -28.27 40.15
C LEU A 527 20.43 -29.10 41.18
N GLY A 528 19.76 -30.18 40.76
CA GLY A 528 18.88 -30.97 41.62
C GLY A 528 17.59 -30.22 42.00
N MET A 529 17.13 -29.32 41.14
CA MET A 529 15.94 -28.46 41.34
C MET A 529 14.83 -28.79 40.33
N GLU A 530 13.58 -28.52 40.68
CA GLU A 530 12.46 -28.45 39.74
C GLU A 530 12.03 -26.99 39.49
N TYR A 531 11.42 -26.68 38.34
CA TYR A 531 10.97 -25.31 38.04
C TYR A 531 10.01 -24.74 39.10
N ARG A 532 9.16 -25.58 39.71
CA ARG A 532 8.27 -25.17 40.80
C ARG A 532 9.03 -24.59 42.00
N ASP A 533 10.26 -25.03 42.25
CA ASP A 533 11.05 -24.61 43.41
C ASP A 533 11.52 -23.15 43.23
N LEU A 534 11.74 -22.74 41.97
CA LEU A 534 12.01 -21.35 41.57
C LEU A 534 10.77 -20.45 41.67
N SER A 535 9.56 -21.00 41.51
CA SER A 535 8.30 -20.25 41.69
C SER A 535 8.02 -19.84 43.14
N PHE A 536 8.72 -20.44 44.11
CA PHE A 536 8.65 -20.09 45.54
C PHE A 536 9.93 -19.42 46.06
N ALA A 537 10.90 -19.16 45.17
CA ALA A 537 12.14 -18.50 45.52
C ALA A 537 11.93 -16.99 45.81
N PRO A 538 12.86 -16.33 46.55
CA PRO A 538 12.91 -14.88 46.63
C PRO A 538 12.99 -14.22 45.23
N PRO A 539 12.61 -12.93 45.09
CA PRO A 539 12.54 -12.25 43.78
C PRO A 539 13.85 -12.24 42.97
N ALA A 540 14.99 -12.30 43.66
CA ALA A 540 16.28 -12.69 43.12
C ALA A 540 16.88 -13.79 44.01
N PHE A 541 17.29 -14.91 43.42
CA PHE A 541 17.75 -16.10 44.12
C PHE A 541 19.05 -16.67 43.51
N PRO A 542 20.19 -16.57 44.20
CA PRO A 542 21.44 -17.16 43.74
C PRO A 542 21.38 -18.69 43.73
N LEU A 543 21.78 -19.30 42.61
CA LEU A 543 21.69 -20.75 42.38
C LEU A 543 22.94 -21.52 42.84
N GLY A 544 23.94 -20.84 43.43
CA GLY A 544 25.13 -21.47 44.00
C GLY A 544 26.13 -22.02 42.99
N VAL A 545 25.99 -21.64 41.72
CA VAL A 545 26.83 -22.01 40.57
C VAL A 545 27.26 -20.76 39.81
N GLN A 546 28.32 -20.87 39.01
CA GLN A 546 28.76 -19.79 38.12
C GLN A 546 28.35 -20.10 36.68
N MET A 547 28.21 -19.05 35.86
CA MET A 547 27.94 -19.16 34.43
C MET A 547 28.95 -18.30 33.67
N GLN A 548 29.55 -18.89 32.64
CA GLN A 548 30.45 -18.20 31.73
C GLN A 548 29.74 -18.01 30.37
N GLN A 549 29.73 -16.78 29.86
CA GLN A 549 29.19 -16.44 28.54
C GLN A 549 30.26 -15.72 27.72
N THR A 550 30.40 -16.09 26.45
CA THR A 550 31.21 -15.37 25.46
C THR A 550 30.35 -15.04 24.25
N LEU A 551 30.12 -13.75 24.01
CA LEU A 551 29.43 -13.21 22.84
C LEU A 551 30.30 -12.10 22.24
N VAL A 552 31.14 -12.44 21.27
CA VAL A 552 32.07 -11.47 20.68
C VAL A 552 31.57 -11.00 19.32
N ARG A 553 31.43 -9.69 19.20
CA ARG A 553 30.91 -8.98 18.04
C ARG A 553 31.99 -8.11 17.42
N SER A 554 31.81 -7.77 16.13
CA SER A 554 32.66 -6.77 15.48
C SER A 554 32.37 -5.38 16.06
N PRO A 555 33.32 -4.43 16.04
CA PRO A 555 32.96 -3.04 16.20
C PRO A 555 31.86 -2.64 15.22
N VAL A 556 30.93 -1.78 15.62
CA VAL A 556 29.94 -1.21 14.71
C VAL A 556 30.69 -0.43 13.63
N THR A 557 30.53 -0.86 12.38
CA THR A 557 31.20 -0.22 11.23
C THR A 557 30.17 0.31 10.25
N ALA A 558 30.43 1.51 9.74
CA ALA A 558 29.63 2.10 8.67
C ALA A 558 30.15 1.58 7.33
N THR A 559 29.34 0.76 6.67
CA THR A 559 29.66 0.09 5.41
C THR A 559 28.65 0.51 4.34
N PRO A 560 29.07 0.82 3.09
CA PRO A 560 28.13 1.12 2.03
C PRO A 560 27.39 -0.15 1.58
N THR A 561 26.12 0.03 1.23
CA THR A 561 25.30 -0.92 0.47
C THR A 561 24.50 -0.12 -0.57
N ALA A 562 23.56 -0.72 -1.32
CA ALA A 562 22.76 0.00 -2.30
C ALA A 562 21.31 -0.53 -2.44
N ASN A 563 20.42 0.31 -2.96
CA ASN A 563 19.26 -0.18 -3.70
C ASN A 563 19.62 -0.22 -5.20
N VAL A 564 19.01 -1.14 -5.96
CA VAL A 564 19.16 -1.18 -7.43
C VAL A 564 17.86 -0.70 -8.06
N LEU A 565 17.91 0.44 -8.77
CA LEU A 565 16.74 1.17 -9.26
C LEU A 565 16.73 1.28 -10.79
N GLY A 566 15.78 0.61 -11.44
CA GLY A 566 15.60 0.61 -12.90
C GLY A 566 14.20 1.07 -13.32
N LEU A 567 14.10 2.18 -14.04
CA LEU A 567 12.83 2.74 -14.53
C LEU A 567 12.52 2.27 -15.95
N LEU A 568 11.31 1.75 -16.17
CA LEU A 568 10.70 1.65 -17.48
C LEU A 568 9.80 2.89 -17.68
N PRO A 569 10.17 3.86 -18.54
CA PRO A 569 9.37 5.08 -18.72
C PRO A 569 8.01 4.77 -19.35
N GLY A 570 7.01 5.53 -18.92
CA GLY A 570 5.68 5.55 -19.53
C GLY A 570 5.69 6.06 -20.96
N SER A 571 4.68 5.65 -21.73
CA SER A 571 4.50 6.02 -23.13
C SER A 571 3.36 7.01 -23.38
N ASP A 572 2.52 7.28 -22.38
CA ASP A 572 1.45 8.26 -22.45
C ASP A 572 1.91 9.58 -21.80
N PRO A 573 1.90 10.74 -22.50
CA PRO A 573 2.37 12.01 -21.94
C PRO A 573 1.65 12.49 -20.68
N ASP A 574 0.38 12.09 -20.49
CA ASP A 574 -0.43 12.52 -19.35
C ASP A 574 -0.24 11.60 -18.13
N LEU A 575 0.29 10.39 -18.34
CA LEU A 575 0.48 9.37 -17.29
C LEU A 575 1.95 9.00 -17.04
N ALA A 576 2.89 9.39 -17.89
CA ALA A 576 4.31 9.00 -17.77
C ALA A 576 4.99 9.56 -16.50
N ASP A 577 4.46 10.64 -15.93
CA ASP A 577 4.91 11.22 -14.66
C ASP A 577 4.34 10.47 -13.43
N GLU A 578 3.35 9.57 -13.61
CA GLU A 578 2.89 8.64 -12.56
C GLU A 578 3.76 7.38 -12.54
N VAL A 579 4.17 6.95 -11.34
CA VAL A 579 5.11 5.84 -11.13
C VAL A 579 4.49 4.72 -10.29
N LEU A 580 4.36 3.53 -10.88
CA LEU A 580 4.12 2.29 -10.15
C LEU A 580 5.46 1.70 -9.69
N ILE A 581 5.62 1.34 -8.42
CA ILE A 581 6.80 0.63 -7.93
C ILE A 581 6.51 -0.87 -7.89
N VAL A 582 7.42 -1.68 -8.44
CA VAL A 582 7.47 -3.14 -8.26
C VAL A 582 8.78 -3.47 -7.57
N GLY A 583 8.70 -4.02 -6.36
CA GLY A 583 9.88 -4.21 -5.50
C GLY A 583 10.03 -5.62 -4.93
N ALA A 584 11.28 -5.99 -4.67
CA ALA A 584 11.71 -7.13 -3.86
C ALA A 584 12.99 -6.73 -3.12
N HIS A 585 13.29 -7.31 -1.96
CA HIS A 585 14.65 -7.16 -1.40
C HIS A 585 15.57 -8.25 -1.94
N TYR A 586 16.86 -7.98 -1.97
CA TYR A 586 17.86 -8.90 -2.53
C TYR A 586 18.84 -9.47 -1.50
N ASP A 587 19.00 -8.83 -0.35
CA ASP A 587 19.86 -9.30 0.74
C ASP A 587 19.25 -10.49 1.49
N HIS A 588 20.11 -11.18 2.25
CA HIS A 588 19.73 -12.22 3.22
C HIS A 588 20.83 -12.33 4.30
N VAL A 589 20.85 -13.36 5.16
CA VAL A 589 21.70 -13.41 6.38
C VAL A 589 23.18 -13.73 6.12
N GLY A 590 23.57 -14.21 4.94
CA GLY A 590 24.97 -14.59 4.68
C GLY A 590 25.40 -15.93 5.29
N GLN A 591 26.42 -15.88 6.15
CA GLN A 591 27.05 -17.05 6.78
C GLN A 591 27.41 -16.78 8.24
N SER A 592 27.08 -17.70 9.14
CA SER A 592 27.40 -17.58 10.57
C SER A 592 28.80 -18.11 10.92
N PRO A 593 29.37 -17.76 12.10
CA PRO A 593 30.77 -18.08 12.45
C PRO A 593 31.10 -19.57 12.58
N ASP A 594 30.08 -20.42 12.75
CA ASP A 594 30.18 -21.88 12.73
C ASP A 594 30.31 -22.46 11.30
N GLY A 595 30.24 -21.59 10.29
CA GLY A 595 30.31 -21.93 8.87
C GLY A 595 28.96 -22.24 8.24
N LEU A 596 27.85 -22.17 8.98
CA LEU A 596 26.51 -22.43 8.45
C LEU A 596 26.09 -21.32 7.49
N TYR A 597 25.65 -21.72 6.30
CA TYR A 597 25.39 -20.85 5.14
C TYR A 597 23.88 -20.75 4.87
N PHE A 598 23.40 -19.54 4.56
CA PHE A 598 21.99 -19.23 4.34
C PHE A 598 21.79 -18.79 2.88
N PRO A 599 21.33 -19.69 1.97
CA PRO A 599 21.25 -19.39 0.54
C PRO A 599 20.14 -18.40 0.17
N GLY A 600 19.04 -18.35 0.93
CA GLY A 600 17.96 -17.39 0.70
C GLY A 600 17.29 -17.50 -0.67
N ALA A 601 17.04 -18.73 -1.15
CA ALA A 601 16.42 -18.96 -2.45
C ALA A 601 14.98 -18.45 -2.51
N ASN A 602 14.17 -18.78 -1.52
CA ASN A 602 12.82 -18.24 -1.37
C ASN A 602 12.89 -16.84 -0.78
N GLN A 603 13.70 -16.62 0.27
CA GLN A 603 13.88 -15.34 0.95
C GLN A 603 15.20 -14.64 0.61
N ASN A 604 15.25 -13.68 -0.33
CA ASN A 604 14.19 -13.28 -1.25
C ASN A 604 14.67 -13.26 -2.72
N ALA A 605 15.56 -14.19 -3.07
CA ALA A 605 15.95 -14.39 -4.47
C ALA A 605 14.74 -14.72 -5.37
N SER A 606 13.69 -15.35 -4.83
CA SER A 606 12.44 -15.62 -5.54
C SER A 606 11.72 -14.34 -6.01
N GLY A 607 11.62 -13.32 -5.15
CA GLY A 607 11.05 -12.02 -5.49
C GLY A 607 11.85 -11.33 -6.60
N VAL A 608 13.18 -11.30 -6.47
CA VAL A 608 14.09 -10.75 -7.49
C VAL A 608 13.95 -11.50 -8.82
N GLY A 609 13.90 -12.84 -8.80
CA GLY A 609 13.74 -13.66 -10.01
C GLY A 609 12.40 -13.42 -10.73
N VAL A 610 11.30 -13.28 -9.98
CA VAL A 610 9.97 -12.95 -10.53
C VAL A 610 9.92 -11.52 -11.08
N LEU A 611 10.54 -10.56 -10.40
CA LEU A 611 10.67 -9.17 -10.84
C LEU A 611 11.41 -9.09 -12.18
N LEU A 612 12.61 -9.68 -12.27
CA LEU A 612 13.45 -9.64 -13.47
C LEU A 612 12.77 -10.28 -14.68
N GLU A 613 12.14 -11.45 -14.47
CA GLU A 613 11.46 -12.16 -15.56
C GLU A 613 10.19 -11.45 -16.02
N THR A 614 9.48 -10.73 -15.14
CA THR A 614 8.33 -9.88 -15.52
C THR A 614 8.75 -8.76 -16.49
N VAL A 615 9.84 -8.05 -16.18
CA VAL A 615 10.42 -7.03 -17.08
C VAL A 615 10.79 -7.65 -18.44
N ARG A 616 11.40 -8.85 -18.43
CA ARG A 616 11.77 -9.56 -19.66
C ARG A 616 10.56 -9.99 -20.48
N VAL A 617 9.48 -10.46 -19.85
CA VAL A 617 8.23 -10.80 -20.52
C VAL A 617 7.67 -9.57 -21.24
N TRP A 618 7.55 -8.43 -20.55
CA TRP A 618 7.06 -7.17 -21.13
C TRP A 618 7.89 -6.73 -22.35
N GLN A 619 9.21 -6.64 -22.20
CA GLN A 619 10.09 -6.22 -23.30
C GLN A 619 10.03 -7.19 -24.50
N SER A 620 10.01 -8.50 -24.24
CA SER A 620 9.93 -9.50 -25.31
C SER A 620 8.57 -9.55 -26.02
N ALA A 621 7.49 -9.14 -25.35
CA ALA A 621 6.17 -8.99 -25.93
C ALA A 621 5.97 -7.65 -26.66
N GLY A 622 6.91 -6.70 -26.54
CA GLY A 622 6.77 -5.34 -27.06
C GLY A 622 5.79 -4.49 -26.26
N TYR A 623 5.44 -4.89 -25.03
CA TYR A 623 4.55 -4.12 -24.16
C TYR A 623 5.18 -2.77 -23.81
N ARG A 624 4.35 -1.73 -23.78
CA ARG A 624 4.71 -0.36 -23.42
C ARG A 624 3.68 0.13 -22.41
N PRO A 625 4.06 0.36 -21.14
CA PRO A 625 3.12 0.91 -20.18
C PRO A 625 2.79 2.37 -20.54
N ALA A 626 1.60 2.82 -20.19
CA ALA A 626 1.22 4.23 -20.24
C ALA A 626 1.93 5.02 -19.14
N ARG A 627 1.87 4.50 -17.90
CA ARG A 627 2.63 4.98 -16.73
C ARG A 627 4.09 4.57 -16.73
N SER A 628 4.91 5.29 -15.98
CA SER A 628 6.25 4.80 -15.64
C SER A 628 6.18 3.67 -14.61
N VAL A 629 7.11 2.72 -14.68
CA VAL A 629 7.23 1.63 -13.71
C VAL A 629 8.66 1.56 -13.19
N LEU A 630 8.84 1.78 -11.88
CA LEU A 630 10.12 1.64 -11.20
C LEU A 630 10.25 0.22 -10.65
N PHE A 631 11.20 -0.52 -11.21
CA PHE A 631 11.63 -1.81 -10.70
C PHE A 631 12.76 -1.58 -9.69
N ALA A 632 12.53 -1.97 -8.43
CA ALA A 632 13.44 -1.72 -7.33
C ALA A 632 13.87 -3.03 -6.64
N ALA A 633 15.17 -3.29 -6.59
CA ALA A 633 15.73 -4.30 -5.70
C ALA A 633 16.28 -3.60 -4.45
N TRP A 634 15.62 -3.78 -3.31
CA TRP A 634 16.00 -3.17 -2.05
C TRP A 634 17.18 -3.92 -1.42
N GLY A 635 18.17 -3.18 -0.93
CA GLY A 635 19.23 -3.75 -0.10
C GLY A 635 18.97 -3.49 1.38
N ALA A 636 19.56 -4.31 2.26
CA ALA A 636 19.48 -4.16 3.70
C ALA A 636 18.03 -4.19 4.24
N GLU A 637 17.20 -5.11 3.76
CA GLU A 637 15.87 -5.35 4.31
C GLU A 637 15.93 -6.07 5.66
N GLU A 638 16.86 -7.03 5.78
CA GLU A 638 17.14 -7.79 7.01
C GLU A 638 17.74 -6.91 8.13
N LEU A 639 18.05 -5.65 7.80
CA LEU A 639 18.47 -4.56 8.68
C LEU A 639 17.35 -3.52 8.81
N ASP A 640 16.19 -3.96 9.31
CA ASP A 640 15.00 -3.13 9.56
C ASP A 640 14.56 -2.29 8.34
N SER A 641 14.56 -2.89 7.14
CA SER A 641 14.12 -2.22 5.90
C SER A 641 14.93 -0.96 5.53
N ALA A 642 16.22 -0.90 5.91
CA ALA A 642 17.08 0.27 5.74
C ALA A 642 17.14 0.81 4.30
N GLY A 643 17.09 -0.04 3.28
CA GLY A 643 17.04 0.40 1.87
C GLY A 643 15.78 1.17 1.51
N VAL A 644 14.61 0.72 1.97
CA VAL A 644 13.34 1.43 1.76
C VAL A 644 13.29 2.70 2.61
N ALA A 645 13.77 2.65 3.86
CA ALA A 645 13.88 3.84 4.69
C ALA A 645 14.80 4.92 4.06
N HIS A 646 15.92 4.50 3.47
CA HIS A 646 16.79 5.41 2.72
C HIS A 646 16.11 5.99 1.48
N TYR A 647 15.40 5.15 0.71
CA TYR A 647 14.65 5.60 -0.47
C TYR A 647 13.57 6.63 -0.11
N LEU A 648 12.79 6.41 0.95
CA LEU A 648 11.75 7.37 1.37
C LEU A 648 12.34 8.71 1.82
N ALA A 649 13.55 8.71 2.41
CA ALA A 649 14.27 9.93 2.77
C ALA A 649 14.96 10.63 1.58
N HIS A 650 15.34 9.87 0.54
CA HIS A 650 16.06 10.37 -0.65
C HIS A 650 15.45 9.78 -1.93
N PRO A 651 14.18 10.11 -2.25
CA PRO A 651 13.42 9.37 -3.25
C PRO A 651 13.91 9.70 -4.68
N ALA A 652 14.17 8.66 -5.47
CA ALA A 652 14.66 8.83 -6.85
C ALA A 652 13.56 9.33 -7.81
N VAL A 653 12.29 9.05 -7.50
CA VAL A 653 11.13 9.74 -8.05
C VAL A 653 10.31 10.34 -6.90
N PRO A 654 9.77 11.57 -7.01
CA PRO A 654 8.90 12.17 -6.00
C PRO A 654 7.83 11.21 -5.45
N LEU A 655 7.67 11.15 -4.13
CA LEU A 655 6.66 10.29 -3.50
C LEU A 655 5.22 10.68 -3.93
N THR A 656 4.99 11.96 -4.23
CA THR A 656 3.72 12.47 -4.79
C THR A 656 3.41 11.95 -6.20
N GLN A 657 4.41 11.45 -6.93
CA GLN A 657 4.23 10.78 -8.23
C GLN A 657 4.08 9.26 -8.08
N THR A 658 4.30 8.70 -6.89
CA THR A 658 4.23 7.25 -6.65
C THR A 658 2.78 6.83 -6.43
N VAL A 659 2.17 6.21 -7.44
CA VAL A 659 0.74 5.86 -7.40
C VAL A 659 0.47 4.56 -6.63
N GLY A 660 1.45 3.65 -6.53
CA GLY A 660 1.35 2.48 -5.66
C GLY A 660 2.57 1.57 -5.69
N VAL A 661 2.61 0.59 -4.79
CA VAL A 661 3.73 -0.32 -4.58
C VAL A 661 3.24 -1.78 -4.58
N ILE A 662 3.83 -2.61 -5.45
CA ILE A 662 3.69 -4.08 -5.40
C ILE A 662 4.97 -4.66 -4.81
N ALA A 663 4.84 -5.35 -3.69
CA ALA A 663 5.93 -5.96 -2.94
C ALA A 663 5.95 -7.48 -3.13
N LEU A 664 7.14 -8.03 -3.37
CA LEU A 664 7.39 -9.46 -3.51
C LEU A 664 8.27 -9.92 -2.34
N ASP A 665 7.81 -10.96 -1.65
CA ASP A 665 8.42 -11.50 -0.42
C ASP A 665 8.13 -13.01 -0.41
N SER A 666 9.16 -13.86 -0.54
CA SER A 666 9.01 -15.33 -0.58
C SER A 666 7.89 -15.84 -1.51
N VAL A 667 8.03 -15.52 -2.80
CA VAL A 667 7.03 -15.79 -3.85
C VAL A 667 7.28 -17.10 -4.63
N GLY A 668 8.31 -17.88 -4.27
CA GLY A 668 8.70 -19.13 -4.93
C GLY A 668 8.26 -20.42 -4.22
N ASN A 669 8.05 -20.41 -2.90
CA ASN A 669 7.58 -21.58 -2.14
C ASN A 669 6.89 -21.20 -0.81
N GLY A 670 6.17 -22.16 -0.22
CA GLY A 670 5.58 -22.10 1.12
C GLY A 670 4.79 -23.38 1.43
N ARG A 671 4.38 -23.62 2.68
CA ARG A 671 3.73 -24.91 3.03
C ARG A 671 2.21 -24.94 2.83
N GLY A 672 1.58 -23.79 2.63
CA GLY A 672 0.15 -23.66 2.28
C GLY A 672 -0.13 -23.75 0.77
N TYR A 673 -1.42 -23.63 0.42
CA TYR A 673 -1.95 -23.94 -0.94
C TYR A 673 -2.45 -22.71 -1.73
N ARG A 674 -2.08 -21.50 -1.30
CA ARG A 674 -2.55 -20.23 -1.87
C ARG A 674 -1.46 -19.17 -1.78
N LEU A 675 -1.45 -18.26 -2.74
CA LEU A 675 -0.73 -17.00 -2.61
C LEU A 675 -1.52 -16.10 -1.66
N LEU A 676 -0.89 -15.58 -0.62
CA LEU A 676 -1.46 -14.53 0.21
C LEU A 676 -1.14 -13.17 -0.40
N PHE A 677 -2.05 -12.22 -0.23
CA PHE A 677 -1.72 -10.82 -0.45
C PHE A 677 -2.22 -9.93 0.68
N TYR A 678 -1.39 -8.99 1.11
CA TYR A 678 -1.65 -8.12 2.25
C TYR A 678 -1.93 -6.71 1.76
N GLY A 679 -3.07 -6.14 2.16
CA GLY A 679 -3.49 -4.77 1.82
C GLY A 679 -4.63 -4.28 2.71
N THR A 680 -4.56 -3.01 3.09
CA THR A 680 -5.46 -2.28 3.98
C THR A 680 -6.74 -1.78 3.28
N ARG A 681 -7.58 -1.00 3.96
CA ARG A 681 -8.77 -0.39 3.35
C ARG A 681 -8.41 0.76 2.40
N GLU A 682 -7.29 1.42 2.60
CA GLU A 682 -6.77 2.44 1.67
C GLU A 682 -6.24 1.82 0.38
N ASP A 683 -5.81 0.56 0.44
CA ASP A 683 -5.29 -0.23 -0.68
C ASP A 683 -6.39 -0.91 -1.53
N LEU A 684 -7.67 -0.65 -1.27
CA LEU A 684 -8.82 -1.24 -1.99
C LEU A 684 -8.68 -1.26 -3.52
N PRO A 685 -8.19 -0.22 -4.21
CA PRO A 685 -8.01 -0.22 -5.67
C PRO A 685 -7.05 -1.32 -6.15
N LEU A 686 -5.92 -1.43 -5.45
CA LEU A 686 -4.82 -2.34 -5.75
C LEU A 686 -5.19 -3.78 -5.35
N VAL A 687 -5.78 -3.94 -4.17
CA VAL A 687 -6.35 -5.19 -3.66
C VAL A 687 -7.38 -5.78 -4.63
N HIS A 688 -8.35 -4.98 -5.08
CA HIS A 688 -9.37 -5.51 -5.97
C HIS A 688 -8.79 -5.94 -7.32
N ARG A 689 -7.81 -5.19 -7.86
CA ARG A 689 -7.16 -5.62 -9.10
C ARG A 689 -6.50 -6.99 -8.94
N VAL A 690 -5.85 -7.26 -7.80
CA VAL A 690 -5.33 -8.60 -7.46
C VAL A 690 -6.46 -9.64 -7.42
N GLU A 691 -7.58 -9.35 -6.77
CA GLU A 691 -8.74 -10.26 -6.72
C GLU A 691 -9.33 -10.56 -8.11
N ALA A 692 -9.54 -9.54 -8.94
CA ALA A 692 -10.03 -9.67 -10.31
C ALA A 692 -9.04 -10.44 -11.21
N GLY A 693 -7.77 -10.05 -11.24
CA GLY A 693 -6.76 -10.71 -12.06
C GLY A 693 -6.48 -12.14 -11.62
N THR A 694 -6.56 -12.45 -10.33
CA THR A 694 -6.43 -13.84 -9.85
C THR A 694 -7.63 -14.70 -10.23
N ALA A 695 -8.85 -14.14 -10.20
CA ALA A 695 -10.05 -14.81 -10.70
C ALA A 695 -9.97 -15.12 -12.20
N GLU A 696 -9.61 -14.16 -13.05
CA GLU A 696 -9.48 -14.37 -14.51
C GLU A 696 -8.30 -15.30 -14.87
N LEU A 697 -7.22 -15.31 -14.09
CA LEU A 697 -6.16 -16.31 -14.22
C LEU A 697 -6.53 -17.69 -13.63
N ASN A 698 -7.72 -17.87 -13.04
CA ASN A 698 -8.14 -19.07 -12.33
C ASN A 698 -7.09 -19.52 -11.27
N ARG A 699 -6.56 -18.55 -10.52
CA ARG A 699 -5.54 -18.71 -9.49
C ARG A 699 -6.15 -18.42 -8.11
N ARG A 700 -5.77 -19.22 -7.11
CA ARG A 700 -6.25 -19.09 -5.73
C ARG A 700 -5.36 -18.16 -4.89
N ALA A 701 -5.57 -16.86 -5.02
CA ALA A 701 -5.01 -15.90 -4.08
C ALA A 701 -5.99 -15.62 -2.92
N GLN A 702 -5.50 -15.16 -1.77
CA GLN A 702 -6.36 -14.71 -0.67
C GLN A 702 -5.82 -13.46 0.01
N ARG A 703 -6.71 -12.49 0.20
CA ARG A 703 -6.46 -11.30 1.01
C ARG A 703 -6.20 -11.66 2.48
N ARG A 704 -5.18 -11.05 3.06
CA ARG A 704 -4.97 -10.91 4.50
C ARG A 704 -5.03 -9.44 4.90
N ILE A 705 -5.44 -9.20 6.14
CA ILE A 705 -5.25 -7.90 6.79
C ILE A 705 -3.74 -7.75 7.02
N SER A 706 -3.19 -6.56 6.74
CA SER A 706 -1.78 -6.27 7.03
C SER A 706 -1.47 -6.52 8.50
N THR A 707 -0.42 -7.27 8.79
CA THR A 707 0.09 -7.49 10.16
C THR A 707 0.97 -6.33 10.64
N GLY A 708 1.29 -5.37 9.78
CA GLY A 708 2.30 -4.33 10.01
C GLY A 708 3.71 -4.72 9.54
N GLU A 709 3.88 -5.93 9.01
CA GLU A 709 5.20 -6.53 8.74
C GLU A 709 5.62 -6.51 7.26
N GLY A 710 6.93 -6.35 7.03
CA GLY A 710 7.58 -6.28 5.73
C GLY A 710 7.75 -4.85 5.21
N TRP A 711 8.84 -4.62 4.47
CA TRP A 711 9.29 -3.31 3.99
C TRP A 711 8.25 -2.40 3.32
N GLN A 712 7.20 -2.95 2.72
CA GLN A 712 6.14 -2.16 2.08
C GLN A 712 5.33 -1.32 3.09
N THR A 713 5.30 -1.70 4.37
CA THR A 713 4.53 -0.93 5.37
C THR A 713 5.09 0.47 5.59
N LEU A 714 6.40 0.67 5.36
CA LEU A 714 7.02 1.99 5.34
C LEU A 714 6.39 2.89 4.26
N PHE A 715 6.13 2.38 3.05
CA PHE A 715 5.42 3.13 2.01
C PHE A 715 3.96 3.41 2.42
N SER A 716 3.26 2.42 2.97
CA SER A 716 1.87 2.61 3.42
C SER A 716 1.74 3.70 4.50
N SER A 717 2.76 3.86 5.37
CA SER A 717 2.77 4.93 6.39
C SER A 717 2.89 6.35 5.81
N THR A 718 3.29 6.48 4.54
CA THR A 718 3.28 7.75 3.79
C THR A 718 1.98 7.97 2.98
N GLY A 719 0.99 7.08 3.11
CA GLY A 719 -0.29 7.12 2.40
C GLY A 719 -0.25 6.57 0.97
N ILE A 720 0.87 6.03 0.51
CA ILE A 720 1.01 5.38 -0.80
C ILE A 720 0.35 3.99 -0.75
N PRO A 721 -0.56 3.63 -1.68
CA PRO A 721 -1.19 2.31 -1.70
C PRO A 721 -0.19 1.17 -1.91
N THR A 722 -0.32 0.08 -1.15
CA THR A 722 0.60 -1.07 -1.21
C THR A 722 -0.11 -2.42 -1.28
N VAL A 723 0.54 -3.40 -1.91
CA VAL A 723 0.18 -4.82 -1.75
C VAL A 723 1.44 -5.68 -1.67
N LYS A 724 1.51 -6.58 -0.68
CA LYS A 724 2.58 -7.61 -0.59
C LYS A 724 2.07 -8.96 -1.05
N PHE A 725 2.81 -9.65 -1.92
CA PHE A 725 2.61 -11.06 -2.29
C PHE A 725 3.61 -11.95 -1.55
N ILE A 726 3.11 -13.05 -0.98
CA ILE A 726 3.89 -14.08 -0.27
C ILE A 726 3.09 -15.40 -0.26
N TRP A 727 3.74 -16.56 -0.29
CA TRP A 727 3.02 -17.84 -0.16
C TRP A 727 2.60 -18.13 1.29
N ASP A 728 1.42 -18.72 1.45
CA ASP A 728 0.89 -19.15 2.75
C ASP A 728 1.86 -20.15 3.41
N GLU A 729 2.21 -19.93 4.67
CA GLU A 729 3.24 -20.67 5.42
C GLU A 729 4.67 -20.64 4.81
N ALA A 730 5.05 -19.59 4.09
CA ALA A 730 6.44 -19.42 3.62
C ALA A 730 7.41 -19.11 4.77
N GLU A 731 6.94 -18.43 5.82
CA GLU A 731 7.73 -18.04 7.00
C GLU A 731 8.30 -19.23 7.79
N ARG A 732 7.79 -20.44 7.54
CA ARG A 732 8.28 -21.69 8.15
C ARG A 732 9.61 -22.19 7.60
N ASP A 733 10.00 -21.66 6.44
CA ASP A 733 11.22 -22.03 5.71
C ASP A 733 12.19 -20.83 5.59
N PHE A 734 11.86 -19.68 6.18
CA PHE A 734 12.74 -18.51 6.25
C PHE A 734 14.02 -18.83 7.03
N TYR A 735 15.12 -18.17 6.63
CA TYR A 735 16.39 -18.19 7.36
C TYR A 735 16.96 -19.61 7.56
N MET A 736 16.61 -20.51 6.64
CA MET A 736 17.02 -21.90 6.65
C MET A 736 18.28 -22.11 5.81
N PRO A 737 19.24 -22.94 6.26
CA PRO A 737 20.30 -23.47 5.39
C PRO A 737 19.74 -24.30 4.23
N THR A 738 18.51 -24.81 4.39
CA THR A 738 17.75 -25.52 3.35
C THR A 738 16.93 -24.60 2.46
N ASP A 739 16.97 -23.27 2.59
CA ASP A 739 16.32 -22.36 1.64
C ASP A 739 17.15 -22.25 0.35
N THR A 740 17.08 -23.32 -0.44
CA THR A 740 17.92 -23.63 -1.61
C THR A 740 17.07 -23.67 -2.88
N ALA A 741 17.70 -23.40 -4.04
CA ALA A 741 16.97 -23.28 -5.31
C ALA A 741 16.22 -24.55 -5.73
N ASP A 742 16.67 -25.73 -5.33
CA ASP A 742 16.00 -27.02 -5.60
C ASP A 742 14.76 -27.27 -4.73
N HIS A 743 14.53 -26.45 -3.68
CA HIS A 743 13.28 -26.42 -2.92
C HIS A 743 12.27 -25.39 -3.44
N ILE A 744 12.58 -24.63 -4.50
CA ILE A 744 11.62 -23.72 -5.13
C ILE A 744 10.66 -24.51 -6.02
N ASP A 745 9.37 -24.19 -5.93
CA ASP A 745 8.32 -24.83 -6.71
C ASP A 745 8.07 -24.01 -8.01
N PRO A 746 8.38 -24.56 -9.20
CA PRO A 746 8.22 -23.83 -10.46
C PRO A 746 6.77 -23.44 -10.74
N ASP A 747 5.79 -24.24 -10.32
CA ASP A 747 4.37 -23.92 -10.53
C ASP A 747 3.95 -22.72 -9.66
N ARG A 748 4.58 -22.54 -8.49
CA ARG A 748 4.37 -21.37 -7.62
C ARG A 748 5.06 -20.12 -8.15
N LEU A 749 6.30 -20.24 -8.66
CA LEU A 749 6.95 -19.13 -9.38
C LEU A 749 6.10 -18.69 -10.58
N ALA A 750 5.55 -19.63 -11.36
CA ALA A 750 4.69 -19.33 -12.49
C ALA A 750 3.42 -18.59 -12.03
N PHE A 751 2.76 -19.10 -10.98
CA PHE A 751 1.57 -18.51 -10.40
C PHE A 751 1.82 -17.07 -9.93
N SER A 752 2.89 -16.83 -9.16
CA SER A 752 3.27 -15.49 -8.68
C SER A 752 3.62 -14.55 -9.84
N GLY A 753 4.37 -15.03 -10.82
CA GLY A 753 4.79 -14.26 -11.99
C GLY A 753 3.67 -13.91 -12.95
N GLU A 754 2.72 -14.83 -13.20
CA GLU A 754 1.50 -14.55 -13.96
C GLU A 754 0.68 -13.42 -13.30
N ILE A 755 0.44 -13.52 -11.98
CA ILE A 755 -0.33 -12.51 -11.25
C ILE A 755 0.41 -11.18 -11.27
N LEU A 756 1.70 -11.14 -10.92
CA LEU A 756 2.47 -9.91 -10.97
C LEU A 756 2.42 -9.29 -12.37
N THR A 757 2.67 -10.07 -13.41
CA THR A 757 2.67 -9.59 -14.81
C THR A 757 1.32 -9.01 -15.19
N LEU A 758 0.20 -9.66 -14.81
CA LEU A 758 -1.14 -9.15 -15.08
C LEU A 758 -1.44 -7.86 -14.33
N ILE A 759 -1.24 -7.86 -13.00
CA ILE A 759 -1.62 -6.74 -12.15
C ILE A 759 -0.77 -5.51 -12.43
N SER A 760 0.55 -5.66 -12.54
CA SER A 760 1.44 -4.53 -12.85
C SER A 760 1.23 -3.99 -14.26
N SER A 761 0.93 -4.82 -15.27
CA SER A 761 0.67 -4.31 -16.63
C SER A 761 -0.69 -3.62 -16.71
N TRP A 762 -1.71 -4.13 -16.02
CA TRP A 762 -3.02 -3.50 -15.98
C TRP A 762 -2.98 -2.14 -15.26
N LEU A 763 -2.27 -2.06 -14.13
CA LEU A 763 -2.02 -0.79 -13.40
C LEU A 763 -1.19 0.20 -14.20
N ALA A 764 -0.26 -0.27 -15.02
CA ALA A 764 0.58 0.59 -15.82
C ALA A 764 -0.08 1.04 -17.15
N ARG A 765 -1.31 0.60 -17.47
CA ARG A 765 -1.99 0.87 -18.76
C ARG A 765 -2.99 2.05 -18.76
N GLN A 766 -3.64 2.38 -17.64
CA GLN A 766 -4.86 3.21 -17.57
C GLN A 766 -4.84 4.25 -16.45
#